data_AF-A0A0V7ZNN1-F1
#
_entry.id   AF-A0A0V7ZNN1-F1
#
_cell.length_a   1.000
_cell.length_b   1.000
_cell.length_c   1.000
_cell.angle_alpha   90.00
_cell.angle_beta   90.00
_cell.angle_gamma   90.00
#
_symmetry.space_group_name_H-M   'P 1'
#
loop_
_entity.id
_entity.type
_entity.pdbx_description
1 polymer ?
#
loop_
_entity_poly.entity_id
_entity_poly.type
_entity_poly.pdbx_seq_one_letter_code
_entity_poly.pdbx_strand_id
1 'polypeptide(L)'
;MKIIRIEENDLKAIEGNRKRLFRAVSEPLKAQTIWNDIYKQQRQRVIIICNTVSQAQGIYRDLQNLQQILDSDRQINITLLHSRFLPEHRAQKETYLREKFARNWSEQDNSTCEILISTQVIEAGINITCQVLHTQLAPMNSLLQRAGRCARFTGEVGEVLIYRKVEVSQDNHELADTDLYEWKDSSLDASIEKETEKENENPENIEKPKEKFLPYKKEICELTWEVLEAHTNLQANGISENINYHVGFRTEEEWINQVHSQEDLLNLKRIDNNRVEFESKYEAAVFRGDESSARDLIRHVDNRNVFTWEESALIDFDDDSEIDIQKLIPFSVPISTLCKALRDFKESLGFGDDWIFKRIETPKDKSQTYAQPVLSKIANRNFLLGCYRILVNPRYISYDEEIGLQIGVNIIGNGFKSPPKQDKLISNEYRYRMDTYIAHLGCMWKCWRKVFTTKILQNGDSVEVTYNSVRDELLVAGGNFIKTKILPEAEINQTEALFEILVFLAIFTHDLGKLQVKWQQVMRGWQDIAYRDFKGKNPHKYLLAHTDYNPSDDKQKAALKEFEKKNKRPNHAVESAFLTREILKKSLIPLLKEHFTEDKEQIKYFCYVVMMSAGRHHSAWSHGFTSENVAKLKPIELCSDSQQVIADSWKFMTRFLPDTLLLQEANLSKNIYKLKELDLNAFGTDEIEFLQLYSLVVRALRLCDQRAVQLI
;
A
#
# COMPACT_ATOMS: atom_id res chain seq x y z
N MET A 1 -19.95 -4.58 13.28
CA MET A 1 -19.19 -5.84 13.19
C MET A 1 -19.94 -6.89 13.98
N LYS A 2 -20.53 -7.90 13.33
CA LYS A 2 -21.23 -8.98 14.04
C LYS A 2 -20.20 -10.04 14.40
N ILE A 3 -19.89 -10.22 15.68
CA ILE A 3 -18.99 -11.29 16.13
C ILE A 3 -19.75 -12.60 15.91
N ILE A 4 -19.29 -13.39 14.94
CA ILE A 4 -19.82 -14.74 14.71
C ILE A 4 -19.05 -15.66 15.67
N ARG A 5 -19.76 -16.30 16.59
CA ARG A 5 -19.20 -17.38 17.40
C ARG A 5 -19.31 -18.67 16.58
N ILE A 6 -18.20 -19.39 16.46
CA ILE A 6 -18.11 -20.67 15.76
C ILE A 6 -18.26 -21.76 16.82
N GLU A 7 -19.27 -22.61 16.68
CA GLU A 7 -19.52 -23.73 17.59
C GLU A 7 -18.79 -25.01 17.12
N GLU A 8 -18.67 -26.03 17.97
CA GLU A 8 -17.96 -27.27 17.61
C GLU A 8 -18.56 -28.00 16.39
N ASN A 9 -19.87 -27.89 16.21
CA ASN A 9 -20.55 -28.47 15.05
C ASN A 9 -20.16 -27.75 13.75
N ASP A 10 -19.90 -26.45 13.80
CA ASP A 10 -19.43 -25.67 12.65
C ASP A 10 -18.01 -26.11 12.27
N LEU A 11 -17.14 -26.35 13.27
CA LEU A 11 -15.78 -26.85 13.03
C LEU A 11 -15.79 -28.21 12.34
N LYS A 12 -16.62 -29.16 12.80
CA LYS A 12 -16.78 -30.48 12.16
C LYS A 12 -17.28 -30.36 10.72
N ALA A 13 -18.22 -29.46 10.46
CA ALA A 13 -18.73 -29.19 9.12
C ALA A 13 -17.65 -28.58 8.20
N ILE A 14 -16.80 -27.68 8.74
CA ILE A 14 -15.68 -27.05 8.03
C ILE A 14 -14.56 -28.05 7.71
N GLU A 15 -14.29 -29.00 8.62
CA GLU A 15 -13.33 -30.08 8.41
C GLU A 15 -13.80 -31.06 7.32
N GLY A 16 -15.10 -31.36 7.29
CA GLY A 16 -15.70 -32.15 6.21
C GLY A 16 -15.05 -33.52 6.03
N ASN A 17 -14.73 -34.22 7.13
CA ASN A 17 -14.11 -35.55 7.13
C ASN A 17 -12.78 -35.67 6.36
N ARG A 18 -12.13 -34.55 5.99
CA ARG A 18 -10.77 -34.60 5.42
C ARG A 18 -9.79 -35.09 6.48
N LYS A 19 -8.68 -35.72 6.06
CA LYS A 19 -7.65 -36.22 6.98
C LYS A 19 -6.27 -35.77 6.52
N ARG A 20 -5.52 -35.16 7.43
CA ARG A 20 -4.12 -34.78 7.26
C ARG A 20 -3.25 -35.50 8.28
N LEU A 21 -2.22 -36.16 7.78
CA LEU A 21 -1.20 -36.83 8.58
C LEU A 21 0.07 -36.00 8.53
N PHE A 22 0.58 -35.56 9.69
CA PHE A 22 1.80 -34.78 9.78
C PHE A 22 2.97 -35.67 10.20
N ARG A 23 4.13 -35.48 9.56
CA ARG A 23 5.36 -36.19 9.91
C ARG A 23 6.57 -35.27 9.80
N ALA A 24 7.33 -35.17 10.88
CA ALA A 24 8.68 -34.61 10.88
C ALA A 24 9.65 -35.63 10.24
N VAL A 25 10.42 -35.18 9.25
CA VAL A 25 11.38 -36.02 8.52
C VAL A 25 12.79 -35.55 8.84
N SER A 26 13.59 -36.44 9.45
CA SER A 26 14.97 -36.14 9.86
C SER A 26 15.91 -35.91 8.68
N GLU A 27 15.70 -36.65 7.59
CA GLU A 27 16.46 -36.49 6.35
C GLU A 27 16.12 -35.16 5.67
N PRO A 28 17.08 -34.55 4.95
CA PRO A 28 16.85 -33.33 4.18
C PRO A 28 15.89 -33.55 3.00
N LEU A 29 15.16 -32.49 2.65
CA LEU A 29 14.36 -32.45 1.42
C LEU A 29 15.29 -32.40 0.21
N LYS A 30 15.29 -33.48 -0.57
CA LYS A 30 16.08 -33.66 -1.80
C LYS A 30 15.19 -34.09 -2.95
N ALA A 31 15.59 -33.78 -4.18
CA ALA A 31 14.92 -34.24 -5.39
C ALA A 31 14.76 -35.77 -5.43
N GLN A 32 15.77 -36.52 -5.01
CA GLN A 32 15.70 -37.99 -4.93
C GLN A 32 14.64 -38.48 -3.92
N THR A 33 14.47 -37.81 -2.78
CA THR A 33 13.46 -38.15 -1.78
C THR A 33 12.05 -37.94 -2.33
N ILE A 34 11.83 -36.82 -3.03
CA ILE A 34 10.56 -36.50 -3.69
C ILE A 34 10.26 -37.52 -4.79
N TRP A 35 11.25 -37.79 -5.65
CA TRP A 35 11.16 -38.80 -6.71
C TRP A 35 10.76 -40.16 -6.12
N ASN A 36 11.49 -40.65 -5.13
CA ASN A 36 11.20 -41.94 -4.52
C ASN A 36 9.78 -42.02 -3.91
N ASP A 37 9.28 -40.96 -3.27
CA ASP A 37 7.90 -40.93 -2.75
C ASP A 37 6.87 -41.01 -3.87
N ILE A 38 7.05 -40.24 -4.95
CA ILE A 38 6.15 -40.23 -6.11
C ILE A 38 5.96 -41.62 -6.68
N TYR A 39 7.05 -42.32 -6.98
CA TYR A 39 6.97 -43.65 -7.61
C TYR A 39 6.56 -44.74 -6.63
N LYS A 40 7.04 -44.70 -5.37
CA LYS A 40 6.69 -45.72 -4.37
C LYS A 40 5.22 -45.66 -3.97
N GLN A 41 4.67 -44.46 -3.80
CA GLN A 41 3.29 -44.25 -3.36
C GLN A 41 2.32 -43.99 -4.53
N GLN A 42 2.82 -44.01 -5.76
CA GLN A 42 2.04 -43.73 -6.97
C GLN A 42 1.33 -42.37 -6.90
N ARG A 43 2.00 -41.36 -6.33
CA ARG A 43 1.45 -40.00 -6.15
C ARG A 43 1.08 -39.41 -7.50
N GLN A 44 -0.06 -38.74 -7.54
CA GLN A 44 -0.59 -38.06 -8.71
C GLN A 44 -0.44 -36.54 -8.61
N ARG A 45 -0.51 -35.99 -7.39
CA ARG A 45 -0.40 -34.56 -7.14
C ARG A 45 0.47 -34.29 -5.93
N VAL A 46 1.60 -33.64 -6.18
CA VAL A 46 2.61 -33.32 -5.18
C VAL A 46 2.80 -31.82 -5.12
N ILE A 47 2.83 -31.27 -3.91
CA ILE A 47 3.26 -29.89 -3.68
C ILE A 47 4.55 -29.92 -2.88
N ILE A 48 5.52 -29.11 -3.29
CA ILE A 48 6.77 -28.86 -2.60
C ILE A 48 6.85 -27.37 -2.26
N ILE A 49 7.09 -27.03 -0.99
CA ILE A 49 7.25 -25.63 -0.56
C ILE A 49 8.60 -25.42 0.12
N CYS A 50 9.44 -24.61 -0.51
CA CYS A 50 10.70 -24.10 0.05
C CYS A 50 10.49 -22.69 0.62
N ASN A 51 11.31 -22.29 1.59
CA ASN A 51 11.19 -20.97 2.20
C ASN A 51 11.81 -19.86 1.32
N THR A 52 12.76 -20.20 0.45
CA THR A 52 13.41 -19.23 -0.46
C THR A 52 13.19 -19.57 -1.93
N VAL A 53 13.29 -18.54 -2.79
CA VAL A 53 13.13 -18.69 -4.23
C VAL A 53 14.30 -19.48 -4.80
N SER A 54 15.52 -19.21 -4.31
CA SER A 54 16.72 -19.92 -4.74
C SER A 54 16.65 -21.43 -4.49
N GLN A 55 16.15 -21.86 -3.32
CA GLN A 55 16.00 -23.29 -3.01
C GLN A 55 14.92 -23.95 -3.89
N ALA A 56 13.80 -23.26 -4.13
CA ALA A 56 12.76 -23.74 -5.03
C ALA A 56 13.28 -23.93 -6.48
N GLN A 57 14.05 -22.97 -7.00
CA GLN A 57 14.71 -23.06 -8.31
C GLN A 57 15.73 -24.22 -8.36
N GLY A 58 16.48 -24.45 -7.28
CA GLY A 58 17.44 -25.56 -7.20
C GLY A 58 16.76 -26.93 -7.23
N ILE A 59 15.71 -27.15 -6.41
CA ILE A 59 14.93 -28.39 -6.42
C ILE A 59 14.24 -28.62 -7.77
N TYR A 60 13.74 -27.56 -8.42
CA TYR A 60 13.17 -27.63 -9.76
C TYR A 60 14.17 -28.19 -10.78
N ARG A 61 15.38 -27.62 -10.83
CA ARG A 61 16.44 -28.08 -11.74
C ARG A 61 16.87 -29.52 -11.45
N ASP A 62 17.02 -29.87 -10.18
CA ASP A 62 17.40 -31.24 -9.79
C ASP A 62 16.35 -32.28 -10.22
N LEU A 63 15.05 -31.97 -10.05
CA LEU A 63 13.98 -32.86 -10.49
C LEU A 63 13.91 -32.96 -12.02
N GLN A 64 14.13 -31.87 -12.76
CA GLN A 64 14.24 -31.91 -14.22
C GLN A 64 15.42 -32.79 -14.67
N ASN A 65 16.57 -32.68 -14.01
CA ASN A 65 17.73 -33.50 -14.33
C ASN A 65 17.46 -34.98 -14.05
N LEU A 66 16.84 -35.32 -12.92
CA LEU A 66 16.44 -36.70 -12.61
C LEU A 66 15.46 -37.26 -13.65
N GLN A 67 14.50 -36.45 -14.10
CA GLN A 67 13.55 -36.84 -15.15
C GLN A 67 14.22 -37.20 -16.48
N GLN A 68 15.35 -36.56 -16.82
CA GLN A 68 16.09 -36.86 -18.04
C GLN A 68 16.97 -38.11 -17.92
N ILE A 69 17.44 -38.43 -16.72
CA ILE A 69 18.39 -39.53 -16.46
C ILE A 69 17.65 -40.85 -16.19
N LEU A 70 16.51 -40.79 -15.50
CA LEU A 70 15.78 -41.97 -15.06
C LEU A 70 14.67 -42.31 -16.06
N ASP A 71 14.81 -43.46 -16.72
CA ASP A 71 13.74 -44.04 -17.54
C ASP A 71 12.62 -44.54 -16.62
N SER A 72 11.39 -44.09 -16.87
CA SER A 72 10.25 -44.46 -16.03
C SER A 72 8.94 -44.43 -16.82
N ASP A 73 8.09 -45.42 -16.55
CA ASP A 73 6.78 -45.58 -17.21
C ASP A 73 5.77 -44.47 -16.85
N ARG A 74 6.12 -43.59 -15.90
CA ARG A 74 5.25 -42.53 -15.39
C ARG A 74 5.86 -41.17 -15.67
N GLN A 75 5.14 -40.34 -16.40
CA GLN A 75 5.56 -38.98 -16.70
C GLN A 75 5.33 -38.07 -15.49
N ILE A 76 6.28 -37.19 -15.19
CA ILE A 76 6.08 -36.11 -14.22
C ILE A 76 5.99 -34.77 -14.95
N ASN A 77 5.10 -33.90 -14.48
CA ASN A 77 5.00 -32.54 -14.96
C ASN A 77 5.30 -31.57 -13.81
N ILE A 78 6.32 -30.75 -13.97
CA ILE A 78 6.86 -29.90 -12.90
C ILE A 78 6.54 -28.44 -13.20
N THR A 79 5.76 -27.80 -12.33
CA THR A 79 5.48 -26.36 -12.37
C THR A 79 6.19 -25.65 -11.23
N LEU A 80 6.95 -24.59 -11.52
CA LEU A 80 7.56 -23.71 -10.52
C LEU A 80 6.75 -22.42 -10.34
N LEU A 81 6.45 -22.02 -9.11
CA LEU A 81 5.71 -20.78 -8.81
C LEU A 81 6.33 -20.01 -7.63
N HIS A 82 6.72 -18.76 -7.87
CA HIS A 82 7.28 -17.87 -6.83
C HIS A 82 7.12 -16.38 -7.20
N SER A 83 7.60 -15.48 -6.34
CA SER A 83 7.46 -14.03 -6.51
C SER A 83 8.25 -13.42 -7.68
N ARG A 84 9.26 -14.13 -8.20
CA ARG A 84 10.14 -13.66 -9.29
C ARG A 84 9.65 -13.97 -10.71
N PHE A 85 8.34 -14.13 -10.93
CA PHE A 85 7.74 -14.21 -12.27
C PHE A 85 7.08 -12.88 -12.64
N LEU A 86 7.06 -12.56 -13.94
CA LEU A 86 6.22 -11.49 -14.44
C LEU A 86 4.74 -11.77 -14.10
N PRO A 87 3.91 -10.73 -13.87
CA PRO A 87 2.50 -10.90 -13.52
C PRO A 87 1.72 -11.80 -14.51
N GLU A 88 2.01 -11.68 -15.81
CA GLU A 88 1.38 -12.47 -16.86
C GLU A 88 1.73 -13.97 -16.75
N HIS A 89 3.01 -14.32 -16.72
CA HIS A 89 3.45 -15.71 -16.59
C HIS A 89 3.01 -16.32 -15.25
N ARG A 90 3.02 -15.53 -14.18
CA ARG A 90 2.45 -15.94 -12.90
C ARG A 90 0.96 -16.28 -13.04
N ALA A 91 0.17 -15.43 -13.70
CA ALA A 91 -1.26 -15.66 -13.91
C ALA A 91 -1.53 -16.90 -14.77
N GLN A 92 -0.70 -17.16 -15.80
CA GLN A 92 -0.77 -18.37 -16.61
C GLN A 92 -0.52 -19.62 -15.76
N LYS A 93 0.56 -19.65 -14.96
CA LYS A 93 0.86 -20.77 -14.06
C LYS A 93 -0.24 -20.95 -12.99
N GLU A 94 -0.76 -19.87 -12.40
CA GLU A 94 -1.89 -19.96 -11.46
C GLU A 94 -3.16 -20.53 -12.12
N THR A 95 -3.42 -20.19 -13.38
CA THR A 95 -4.57 -20.73 -14.14
C THR A 95 -4.39 -22.22 -14.37
N TYR A 96 -3.22 -22.64 -14.86
CA TYR A 96 -2.86 -24.05 -15.03
C TYR A 96 -3.05 -24.87 -13.73
N LEU A 97 -2.55 -24.34 -12.61
CA LEU A 97 -2.66 -25.01 -11.31
C LEU A 97 -4.11 -25.10 -10.81
N ARG A 98 -4.95 -24.09 -11.07
CA ARG A 98 -6.38 -24.14 -10.72
C ARG A 98 -7.13 -25.22 -11.48
N GLU A 99 -6.68 -25.60 -12.66
CA GLU A 99 -7.26 -26.68 -13.45
C GLU A 99 -6.76 -28.05 -12.95
N LYS A 100 -5.43 -28.21 -12.82
CA LYS A 100 -4.82 -29.52 -12.49
C LYS A 100 -4.91 -29.91 -11.02
N PHE A 101 -4.87 -28.95 -10.10
CA PHE A 101 -4.98 -29.18 -8.65
C PHE A 101 -6.40 -28.87 -8.11
N ALA A 102 -7.43 -28.93 -8.97
CA ALA A 102 -8.83 -28.71 -8.62
C ALA A 102 -9.43 -29.84 -7.75
N ARG A 103 -10.63 -29.59 -7.19
CA ARG A 103 -11.39 -30.58 -6.38
C ARG A 103 -11.76 -31.84 -7.16
N ASN A 104 -12.21 -31.69 -8.41
CA ASN A 104 -12.73 -32.78 -9.24
C ASN A 104 -11.72 -33.16 -10.32
N TRP A 105 -10.45 -33.23 -9.95
CA TRP A 105 -9.38 -33.67 -10.84
C TRP A 105 -9.75 -35.08 -11.34
N SER A 106 -9.89 -35.26 -12.65
CA SER A 106 -10.49 -36.47 -13.21
C SER A 106 -9.57 -37.69 -13.04
N GLU A 107 -10.14 -38.84 -12.68
CA GLU A 107 -9.50 -40.18 -12.66
C GLU A 107 -9.06 -40.69 -14.06
N GLN A 108 -8.99 -39.83 -15.08
CA GLN A 108 -8.89 -40.25 -16.48
C GLN A 108 -7.46 -40.52 -16.97
N ASP A 109 -6.42 -40.15 -16.21
CA ASP A 109 -5.05 -40.47 -16.60
C ASP A 109 -4.12 -40.66 -15.39
N ASN A 110 -3.84 -41.92 -15.05
CA ASN A 110 -2.89 -42.31 -14.00
C ASN A 110 -1.42 -42.28 -14.48
N SER A 111 -1.15 -41.99 -15.76
CA SER A 111 0.20 -42.03 -16.32
C SER A 111 1.05 -40.80 -15.99
N THR A 112 0.42 -39.70 -15.56
CA THR A 112 1.10 -38.44 -15.24
C THR A 112 0.98 -38.07 -13.76
N CYS A 113 2.07 -37.58 -13.16
CA CYS A 113 2.07 -36.94 -11.84
C CYS A 113 2.31 -35.43 -12.00
N GLU A 114 1.40 -34.61 -11.49
CA GLU A 114 1.52 -33.15 -11.46
C GLU A 114 2.27 -32.72 -10.19
N ILE A 115 3.33 -31.95 -10.36
CA ILE A 115 4.22 -31.48 -9.29
C ILE A 115 4.24 -29.96 -9.30
N LEU A 116 3.92 -29.35 -8.16
CA LEU A 116 4.08 -27.92 -7.95
C LEU A 116 5.22 -27.67 -6.96
N ILE A 117 6.25 -26.96 -7.39
CA ILE A 117 7.29 -26.42 -6.52
C ILE A 117 6.99 -24.94 -6.30
N SER A 118 6.93 -24.51 -5.05
CA SER A 118 6.52 -23.15 -4.70
C SER A 118 7.28 -22.60 -3.50
N THR A 119 7.10 -21.31 -3.26
CA THR A 119 7.39 -20.66 -1.98
C THR A 119 6.08 -20.28 -1.26
N GLN A 120 6.11 -19.31 -0.33
CA GLN A 120 4.95 -18.83 0.44
C GLN A 120 3.84 -18.23 -0.44
N VAL A 121 4.08 -18.03 -1.74
CA VAL A 121 3.13 -17.38 -2.67
C VAL A 121 1.79 -18.13 -2.82
N ILE A 122 1.73 -19.41 -2.46
CA ILE A 122 0.48 -20.20 -2.49
C ILE A 122 -0.25 -20.29 -1.13
N GLU A 123 0.31 -19.71 -0.07
CA GLU A 123 -0.30 -19.70 1.28
C GLU A 123 -1.62 -18.91 1.30
N ALA A 124 -1.82 -17.98 0.35
CA ALA A 124 -3.08 -17.25 0.16
C ALA A 124 -3.42 -17.11 -1.33
N GLY A 125 -4.72 -16.97 -1.66
CA GLY A 125 -5.16 -16.56 -3.00
C GLY A 125 -5.25 -17.66 -4.07
N ILE A 126 -4.96 -18.92 -3.76
CA ILE A 126 -5.07 -20.04 -4.71
C ILE A 126 -5.80 -21.25 -4.10
N ASN A 127 -6.81 -21.76 -4.82
CA ASN A 127 -7.71 -22.83 -4.36
C ASN A 127 -7.31 -24.19 -4.96
N ILE A 128 -6.27 -24.80 -4.42
CA ILE A 128 -5.65 -26.05 -4.91
C ILE A 128 -5.55 -27.11 -3.81
N THR A 129 -5.45 -28.38 -4.22
CA THR A 129 -5.28 -29.55 -3.33
C THR A 129 -4.21 -30.53 -3.84
N CYS A 130 -3.50 -31.20 -2.94
CA CYS A 130 -2.58 -32.29 -3.24
C CYS A 130 -2.75 -33.49 -2.31
N GLN A 131 -2.14 -34.62 -2.70
CA GLN A 131 -2.09 -35.85 -1.89
C GLN A 131 -0.96 -35.80 -0.87
N VAL A 132 0.16 -35.17 -1.24
CA VAL A 132 1.31 -35.02 -0.35
C VAL A 132 1.91 -33.63 -0.50
N LEU A 133 2.21 -33.02 0.64
CA LEU A 133 2.92 -31.77 0.76
C LEU A 133 4.29 -32.03 1.37
N HIS A 134 5.35 -31.83 0.60
CA HIS A 134 6.71 -31.73 1.12
C HIS A 134 6.98 -30.25 1.44
N THR A 135 7.32 -29.92 2.68
CA THR A 135 7.58 -28.51 3.02
C THR A 135 8.78 -28.36 3.93
N GLN A 136 9.59 -27.34 3.65
CA GLN A 136 10.62 -26.91 4.58
C GLN A 136 9.99 -26.35 5.86
N LEU A 137 10.64 -26.59 7.00
CA LEU A 137 10.26 -26.09 8.31
C LEU A 137 10.03 -24.57 8.27
N ALA A 138 8.91 -24.16 8.83
CA ALA A 138 8.48 -22.78 8.98
C ALA A 138 7.72 -22.65 10.30
N PRO A 139 7.41 -21.42 10.77
CA PRO A 139 6.58 -21.23 11.94
C PRO A 139 5.21 -21.93 11.79
N MET A 140 4.69 -22.45 12.90
CA MET A 140 3.47 -23.28 12.92
C MET A 140 2.28 -22.67 12.15
N ASN A 141 2.03 -21.36 12.29
CA ASN A 141 0.97 -20.68 11.54
C ASN A 141 1.15 -20.75 10.01
N SER A 142 2.37 -20.56 9.51
CA SER A 142 2.69 -20.65 8.09
C SER A 142 2.62 -22.11 7.61
N LEU A 143 3.13 -23.08 8.39
CA LEU A 143 2.99 -24.50 8.06
C LEU A 143 1.54 -24.94 7.95
N LEU A 144 0.66 -24.51 8.85
CA LEU A 144 -0.77 -24.85 8.78
C LEU A 144 -1.45 -24.21 7.57
N GLN A 145 -1.07 -22.99 7.18
CA GLN A 145 -1.54 -22.37 5.94
C GLN A 145 -1.12 -23.16 4.70
N ARG A 146 0.13 -23.64 4.67
CA ARG A 146 0.66 -24.53 3.63
C ARG A 146 -0.11 -25.86 3.61
N ALA A 147 -0.30 -26.49 4.78
CA ALA A 147 -1.05 -27.72 4.94
C ALA A 147 -2.51 -27.60 4.51
N GLY A 148 -3.09 -26.39 4.56
CA GLY A 148 -4.41 -26.07 3.97
C GLY A 148 -4.50 -26.23 2.44
N ARG A 149 -3.42 -26.62 1.76
CA ARG A 149 -3.36 -27.05 0.35
C ARG A 149 -3.15 -28.55 0.17
N CYS A 150 -3.04 -29.31 1.25
CA CYS A 150 -3.00 -30.77 1.26
C CYS A 150 -4.32 -31.28 1.83
N ALA A 151 -4.99 -32.23 1.15
CA ALA A 151 -6.34 -32.67 1.52
C ALA A 151 -7.25 -31.48 1.88
N ARG A 152 -7.41 -30.55 0.93
CA ARG A 152 -8.15 -29.30 1.14
C ARG A 152 -9.67 -29.53 1.18
N PHE A 153 -10.17 -30.45 0.36
CA PHE A 153 -11.59 -30.67 0.17
C PHE A 153 -12.13 -31.81 1.03
N THR A 154 -13.45 -31.82 1.22
CA THR A 154 -14.20 -32.80 2.01
C THR A 154 -13.86 -34.24 1.58
N GLY A 155 -13.52 -35.10 2.54
CA GLY A 155 -13.23 -36.52 2.32
C GLY A 155 -11.83 -36.83 1.78
N GLU A 156 -11.01 -35.84 1.47
CA GLU A 156 -9.63 -36.08 1.01
C GLU A 156 -8.74 -36.57 2.15
N VAL A 157 -7.75 -37.40 1.81
CA VAL A 157 -6.70 -37.86 2.73
C VAL A 157 -5.36 -37.45 2.15
N GLY A 158 -4.51 -36.84 2.97
CA GLY A 158 -3.21 -36.35 2.53
C GLY A 158 -2.14 -36.36 3.62
N GLU A 159 -0.89 -36.32 3.16
CA GLU A 159 0.30 -36.34 4.00
C GLU A 159 1.02 -34.99 3.95
N VAL A 160 1.49 -34.54 5.10
CA VAL A 160 2.32 -33.35 5.27
C VAL A 160 3.66 -33.81 5.82
N LEU A 161 4.68 -33.75 4.98
CA LEU A 161 6.05 -34.14 5.30
C LEU A 161 6.88 -32.87 5.50
N ILE A 162 7.37 -32.68 6.73
CA ILE A 162 8.09 -31.48 7.13
C ILE A 162 9.57 -31.79 7.25
N TYR A 163 10.38 -31.00 6.55
CA TYR A 163 11.82 -31.17 6.44
C TYR A 163 12.53 -30.00 7.08
N ARG A 164 13.50 -30.27 7.94
CA ARG A 164 14.30 -29.22 8.58
C ARG A 164 15.21 -28.51 7.58
N LYS A 165 15.73 -29.24 6.59
CA LYS A 165 16.70 -28.75 5.59
C LYS A 165 16.25 -29.05 4.18
N VAL A 166 16.74 -28.24 3.24
CA VAL A 166 16.66 -28.49 1.80
C VAL A 166 18.09 -28.68 1.31
N GLU A 167 18.33 -29.76 0.58
CA GLU A 167 19.62 -30.05 -0.03
C GLU A 167 19.41 -30.27 -1.53
N VAL A 168 20.21 -29.55 -2.34
CA VAL A 168 20.22 -29.64 -3.80
C VAL A 168 21.50 -30.30 -4.29
N SER A 169 21.56 -30.67 -5.56
CA SER A 169 22.77 -31.21 -6.18
C SER A 169 23.95 -30.23 -6.11
N GLN A 170 25.16 -30.77 -6.25
CA GLN A 170 26.40 -29.97 -6.21
C GLN A 170 26.38 -28.82 -7.21
N ASP A 171 25.83 -29.05 -8.41
CA ASP A 171 25.75 -28.07 -9.49
C ASP A 171 24.79 -26.90 -9.17
N ASN A 172 23.80 -27.14 -8.31
CA ASN A 172 22.79 -26.15 -7.92
C ASN A 172 23.01 -25.57 -6.51
N HIS A 173 24.05 -26.00 -5.79
CA HIS A 173 24.33 -25.58 -4.42
C HIS A 173 24.53 -24.06 -4.31
N GLU A 174 25.34 -23.47 -5.18
CA GLU A 174 25.56 -22.02 -5.21
C GLU A 174 24.27 -21.24 -5.46
N LEU A 175 23.40 -21.75 -6.35
CA LEU A 175 22.10 -21.15 -6.60
C LEU A 175 21.28 -21.16 -5.33
N ALA A 176 21.06 -22.33 -4.73
CA ALA A 176 20.18 -22.53 -3.57
C ALA A 176 20.56 -21.66 -2.36
N ASP A 177 21.86 -21.45 -2.12
CA ASP A 177 22.37 -20.62 -1.03
C ASP A 177 22.23 -19.11 -1.27
N THR A 178 21.79 -18.68 -2.45
CA THR A 178 21.76 -17.27 -2.83
C THR A 178 20.95 -16.39 -1.89
N ASP A 179 19.75 -16.85 -1.53
CA ASP A 179 18.86 -16.09 -0.66
C ASP A 179 19.23 -16.23 0.83
N LEU A 180 20.10 -17.19 1.18
CA LEU A 180 20.58 -17.47 2.55
C LEU A 180 21.83 -16.67 2.94
N TYR A 181 22.32 -15.85 2.00
CA TYR A 181 23.50 -15.03 2.22
C TYR A 181 23.30 -14.02 3.34
N GLU A 182 24.21 -14.08 4.31
CA GLU A 182 24.36 -13.06 5.34
C GLU A 182 25.68 -12.34 5.11
N TRP A 183 25.59 -11.03 5.04
CA TRP A 183 26.76 -10.19 5.07
C TRP A 183 27.19 -10.04 6.53
N LYS A 184 28.17 -10.84 6.98
CA LYS A 184 28.76 -10.70 8.31
C LYS A 184 29.49 -9.36 8.38
N ASP A 185 28.97 -8.40 9.16
CA ASP A 185 29.70 -7.18 9.47
C ASP A 185 30.72 -7.52 10.56
N SER A 186 32.01 -7.33 10.28
CA SER A 186 33.09 -7.55 11.25
C SER A 186 33.06 -6.57 12.45
N SER A 187 32.01 -5.75 12.60
CA SER A 187 31.95 -4.65 13.58
C SER A 187 30.61 -4.45 14.29
N LEU A 188 29.50 -5.10 13.90
CA LEU A 188 28.18 -4.86 14.54
C LEU A 188 27.51 -6.08 15.19
N ASP A 189 27.75 -7.30 14.70
CA ASP A 189 27.17 -8.51 15.35
C ASP A 189 27.98 -8.98 16.58
N ALA A 190 29.23 -8.52 16.71
CA ALA A 190 30.13 -8.90 17.81
C ALA A 190 29.72 -8.34 19.18
N SER A 191 28.78 -7.39 19.25
CA SER A 191 28.31 -6.81 20.53
C SER A 191 27.06 -7.50 21.08
N ILE A 192 26.31 -8.25 20.27
CA ILE A 192 25.10 -8.96 20.73
C ILE A 192 25.42 -10.42 21.09
N GLU A 193 26.35 -11.09 20.40
CA GLU A 193 26.71 -12.48 20.72
C GLU A 193 27.64 -12.61 21.94
N LYS A 194 28.31 -11.53 22.38
CA LYS A 194 29.30 -11.58 23.48
C LYS A 194 28.74 -11.70 24.90
N GLU A 195 27.43 -11.53 25.11
CA GLU A 195 26.84 -11.67 26.46
C GLU A 195 26.36 -13.09 26.80
N THR A 196 26.29 -14.00 25.82
CA THR A 196 25.79 -15.38 26.03
C THR A 196 26.85 -16.48 25.97
N GLU A 197 28.08 -16.19 25.57
CA GLU A 197 29.14 -17.21 25.34
C GLU A 197 30.34 -17.08 26.30
N LYS A 198 30.10 -16.73 27.57
CA LYS A 198 31.11 -16.88 28.62
C LYS A 198 30.70 -17.94 29.63
N GLU A 199 30.60 -19.18 29.20
CA GLU A 199 30.78 -20.37 30.04
C GLU A 199 30.73 -21.62 29.14
N ASN A 200 31.81 -22.39 29.13
CA ASN A 200 32.02 -23.68 28.44
C ASN A 200 32.65 -23.65 27.04
N GLU A 201 33.91 -23.19 26.94
CA GLU A 201 34.79 -23.63 25.85
C GLU A 201 35.39 -25.00 26.19
N ASN A 202 34.87 -26.06 25.55
CA ASN A 202 35.56 -27.35 25.40
C ASN A 202 36.07 -27.44 23.95
N PRO A 203 37.36 -27.77 23.68
CA PRO A 203 37.97 -27.60 22.35
C PRO A 203 37.57 -28.61 21.26
N GLU A 204 36.53 -29.44 21.44
CA GLU A 204 36.16 -30.50 20.49
C GLU A 204 34.89 -30.24 19.66
N ASN A 205 34.20 -29.11 19.84
CA ASN A 205 33.06 -28.75 19.00
C ASN A 205 33.51 -27.99 17.75
N ILE A 206 33.77 -28.72 16.66
CA ILE A 206 33.73 -28.16 15.31
C ILE A 206 32.32 -27.58 15.12
N GLU A 207 32.19 -26.25 15.13
CA GLU A 207 30.91 -25.56 14.97
C GLU A 207 30.23 -26.01 13.66
N LYS A 208 29.15 -26.79 13.79
CA LYS A 208 28.24 -27.05 12.69
C LYS A 208 27.65 -25.70 12.23
N PRO A 209 27.59 -25.40 10.92
CA PRO A 209 27.01 -24.15 10.44
C PRO A 209 25.58 -23.96 10.98
N LYS A 210 25.30 -22.81 11.61
CA LYS A 210 23.99 -22.48 12.20
C LYS A 210 22.90 -22.59 11.12
N GLU A 211 21.91 -23.46 11.33
CA GLU A 211 20.78 -23.68 10.41
C GLU A 211 19.90 -22.43 10.27
N LYS A 212 19.47 -22.12 9.04
CA LYS A 212 18.71 -20.92 8.69
C LYS A 212 17.33 -21.26 8.14
N PHE A 213 16.33 -20.50 8.58
CA PHE A 213 14.92 -20.67 8.19
C PHE A 213 14.33 -19.41 7.56
N LEU A 214 15.15 -18.60 6.87
CA LEU A 214 14.71 -17.34 6.28
C LEU A 214 13.44 -17.52 5.42
N PRO A 215 12.47 -16.60 5.48
CA PRO A 215 12.51 -15.31 6.19
C PRO A 215 12.08 -15.38 7.66
N TYR A 216 11.98 -16.58 8.24
CA TYR A 216 11.44 -16.79 9.57
C TYR A 216 12.52 -16.77 10.65
N LYS A 217 12.14 -16.34 11.85
CA LYS A 217 12.99 -16.39 13.05
C LYS A 217 13.28 -17.84 13.41
N LYS A 218 14.54 -18.14 13.72
CA LYS A 218 14.99 -19.49 14.03
C LYS A 218 14.26 -20.05 15.25
N GLU A 219 14.14 -19.26 16.31
CA GLU A 219 13.58 -19.66 17.60
C GLU A 219 12.15 -20.21 17.44
N ILE A 220 11.34 -19.54 16.62
CA ILE A 220 9.95 -19.96 16.35
C ILE A 220 9.90 -21.25 15.51
N CYS A 221 10.82 -21.40 14.56
CA CYS A 221 10.93 -22.64 13.77
C CYS A 221 11.37 -23.82 14.64
N GLU A 222 12.30 -23.62 15.59
CA GLU A 222 12.75 -24.66 16.51
C GLU A 222 11.61 -25.14 17.42
N LEU A 223 10.84 -24.21 18.02
CA LEU A 223 9.63 -24.58 18.78
C LEU A 223 8.63 -25.35 17.93
N THR A 224 8.47 -24.97 16.66
CA THR A 224 7.62 -25.71 15.71
C THR A 224 8.15 -27.13 15.50
N TRP A 225 9.48 -27.31 15.35
CA TRP A 225 10.09 -28.62 15.19
C TRP A 225 9.84 -29.54 16.39
N GLU A 226 10.02 -29.03 17.61
CA GLU A 226 9.78 -29.78 18.85
C GLU A 226 8.36 -30.34 18.91
N VAL A 227 7.35 -29.52 18.59
CA VAL A 227 5.94 -29.93 18.54
C VAL A 227 5.71 -31.04 17.50
N LEU A 228 6.30 -30.90 16.31
CA LEU A 228 6.16 -31.87 15.22
C LEU A 228 6.88 -33.20 15.50
N GLU A 229 8.06 -33.15 16.12
CA GLU A 229 8.84 -34.32 16.50
C GLU A 229 8.14 -35.11 17.61
N ALA A 230 7.63 -34.42 18.64
CA ALA A 230 6.80 -35.03 19.68
C ALA A 230 5.57 -35.74 19.09
N HIS A 231 4.88 -35.10 18.15
CA HIS A 231 3.75 -35.70 17.44
C HIS A 231 4.16 -36.94 16.62
N THR A 232 5.28 -36.87 15.90
CA THR A 232 5.76 -37.96 15.05
C THR A 232 6.20 -39.17 15.87
N ASN A 233 6.87 -38.96 17.00
CA ASN A 233 7.31 -40.03 17.90
C ASN A 233 6.14 -40.76 18.56
N LEU A 234 5.04 -40.04 18.87
CA LEU A 234 3.80 -40.66 19.36
C LEU A 234 3.19 -41.61 18.30
N GLN A 235 3.28 -41.29 17.01
CA GLN A 235 2.83 -42.19 15.94
C GLN A 235 3.67 -43.47 15.85
N ALA A 236 4.98 -43.38 16.05
CA ALA A 236 5.90 -44.51 15.89
C ALA A 236 5.79 -45.56 17.02
N ASN A 237 5.41 -45.15 18.23
CA ASN A 237 5.42 -46.01 19.42
C ASN A 237 4.12 -46.81 19.66
N GLY A 238 3.10 -46.71 18.79
CA GLY A 238 1.93 -47.61 18.83
C GLY A 238 1.04 -47.53 20.08
N ILE A 239 1.10 -46.44 20.87
CA ILE A 239 0.42 -46.31 22.18
C ILE A 239 -1.11 -46.09 22.07
N SER A 240 -1.74 -46.25 20.90
CA SER A 240 -3.22 -46.24 20.79
C SER A 240 -3.72 -47.02 19.57
N GLU A 241 -4.46 -48.11 19.83
CA GLU A 241 -5.10 -48.97 18.82
C GLU A 241 -6.35 -48.35 18.16
N ASN A 242 -6.66 -47.06 18.40
CA ASN A 242 -7.80 -46.41 17.76
C ASN A 242 -7.40 -45.10 17.05
N ILE A 243 -7.48 -45.15 15.70
CA ILE A 243 -7.59 -44.03 14.74
C ILE A 243 -6.26 -43.41 14.30
N ASN A 244 -5.95 -43.56 12.99
CA ASN A 244 -5.07 -42.68 12.21
C ASN A 244 -5.16 -41.23 12.71
N TYR A 245 -4.15 -40.73 13.44
CA TYR A 245 -4.11 -39.43 14.12
C TYR A 245 -4.17 -38.27 13.14
N HIS A 246 -5.36 -38.02 12.63
CA HIS A 246 -5.70 -36.84 11.86
C HIS A 246 -5.49 -35.60 12.73
N VAL A 247 -4.70 -34.66 12.23
CA VAL A 247 -4.56 -33.32 12.82
C VAL A 247 -5.77 -32.48 12.40
N GLY A 248 -6.71 -32.28 13.32
CA GLY A 248 -7.88 -31.42 13.17
C GLY A 248 -7.70 -30.05 13.86
N PHE A 249 -8.71 -29.20 13.77
CA PHE A 249 -8.67 -27.79 14.18
C PHE A 249 -8.19 -27.58 15.62
N ARG A 250 -8.60 -28.43 16.57
CA ARG A 250 -8.18 -28.31 17.98
C ARG A 250 -6.68 -28.55 18.16
N THR A 251 -6.15 -29.56 17.48
CA THR A 251 -4.71 -29.82 17.48
C THR A 251 -3.94 -28.70 16.77
N GLU A 252 -4.46 -28.18 15.66
CA GLU A 252 -3.90 -27.01 14.96
C GLU A 252 -3.85 -25.77 15.89
N GLU A 253 -4.92 -25.50 16.65
CA GLU A 253 -5.02 -24.41 17.63
C GLU A 253 -4.04 -24.59 18.79
N GLU A 254 -3.97 -25.78 19.37
CA GLU A 254 -3.01 -26.13 20.43
C GLU A 254 -1.57 -25.92 19.98
N TRP A 255 -1.22 -26.39 18.78
CA TRP A 255 0.10 -26.22 18.19
C TRP A 255 0.46 -24.75 17.97
N ILE A 256 -0.47 -23.93 17.47
CA ILE A 256 -0.26 -22.48 17.33
C ILE A 256 0.01 -21.87 18.70
N ASN A 257 -0.81 -22.19 19.72
CA ASN A 257 -0.67 -21.62 21.04
C ASN A 257 0.66 -22.00 21.70
N GLN A 258 1.11 -23.25 21.54
CA GLN A 258 2.40 -23.71 22.07
C GLN A 258 3.59 -22.96 21.45
N VAL A 259 3.53 -22.66 20.15
CA VAL A 259 4.64 -22.04 19.41
C VAL A 259 4.63 -20.51 19.50
N HIS A 260 3.46 -19.86 19.41
CA HIS A 260 3.37 -18.41 19.16
C HIS A 260 2.98 -17.58 20.38
N SER A 261 2.30 -18.14 21.40
CA SER A 261 1.71 -17.34 22.49
C SER A 261 2.72 -16.45 23.21
N GLN A 262 3.93 -16.96 23.47
CA GLN A 262 4.96 -16.19 24.16
C GLN A 262 5.46 -15.01 23.32
N GLU A 263 5.75 -15.23 22.03
CA GLU A 263 6.20 -14.18 21.12
C GLU A 263 5.09 -13.15 20.85
N ASP A 264 3.83 -13.59 20.76
CA ASP A 264 2.68 -12.69 20.61
C ASP A 264 2.51 -11.80 21.84
N LEU A 265 2.61 -12.34 23.05
CA LEU A 265 2.59 -11.55 24.30
C LEU A 265 3.75 -10.57 24.38
N LEU A 266 4.96 -10.96 23.95
CA LEU A 266 6.12 -10.08 23.90
C LEU A 266 5.92 -8.96 22.86
N ASN A 267 5.35 -9.27 21.70
CA ASN A 267 5.04 -8.28 20.67
C ASN A 267 3.98 -7.29 21.15
N LEU A 268 2.94 -7.74 21.85
CA LEU A 268 1.96 -6.86 22.49
C LEU A 268 2.62 -5.91 23.51
N LYS A 269 3.52 -6.42 24.36
CA LYS A 269 4.28 -5.58 25.30
C LYS A 269 5.20 -4.58 24.58
N ARG A 270 5.86 -4.98 23.49
CA ARG A 270 6.69 -4.07 22.67
C ARG A 270 5.84 -2.96 22.06
N ILE A 271 4.66 -3.29 21.54
CA ILE A 271 3.71 -2.31 20.99
C ILE A 271 3.29 -1.33 22.08
N ASP A 272 2.95 -1.81 23.28
CA ASP A 272 2.52 -0.96 24.39
C ASP A 272 3.65 -0.03 24.87
N ASN A 273 4.86 -0.57 25.05
CA ASN A 273 6.05 0.20 25.44
C ASN A 273 6.44 1.27 24.41
N ASN A 274 6.29 0.96 23.11
CA ASN A 274 6.64 1.88 22.02
C ASN A 274 5.46 2.73 21.57
N ARG A 275 4.31 2.64 22.22
CA ARG A 275 3.07 3.29 21.77
C ARG A 275 3.22 4.80 21.63
N VAL A 276 3.82 5.44 22.62
CA VAL A 276 4.01 6.91 22.62
C VAL A 276 4.95 7.33 21.48
N GLU A 277 6.04 6.59 21.26
CA GLU A 277 6.96 6.87 20.16
C GLU A 277 6.27 6.65 18.80
N PHE A 278 5.51 5.57 18.65
CA PHE A 278 4.74 5.29 17.45
C PHE A 278 3.70 6.37 17.18
N GLU A 279 2.90 6.77 18.17
CA GLU A 279 1.89 7.83 18.05
C GLU A 279 2.56 9.15 17.65
N SER A 280 3.68 9.53 18.28
CA SER A 280 4.44 10.73 17.91
C SER A 280 4.95 10.72 16.47
N LYS A 281 5.55 9.60 16.02
CA LYS A 281 6.00 9.42 14.64
C LYS A 281 4.84 9.41 13.66
N TYR A 282 3.73 8.74 14.01
CA TYR A 282 2.50 8.70 13.23
C TYR A 282 1.95 10.10 13.00
N GLU A 283 1.86 10.89 14.07
CA GLU A 283 1.38 12.27 13.98
C GLU A 283 2.30 13.15 13.14
N ALA A 284 3.62 12.99 13.30
CA ALA A 284 4.61 13.69 12.49
C ALA A 284 4.47 13.36 11.00
N ALA A 285 4.34 12.08 10.66
CA ALA A 285 4.20 11.63 9.28
C ALA A 285 2.86 12.05 8.67
N VAL A 286 1.74 11.74 9.34
CA VAL A 286 0.39 11.87 8.78
C VAL A 286 -0.08 13.32 8.77
N PHE A 287 0.16 14.07 9.84
CA PHE A 287 -0.39 15.42 9.97
C PHE A 287 0.61 16.55 9.76
N ARG A 288 1.92 16.29 9.89
CA ARG A 288 2.99 17.28 9.66
C ARG A 288 3.82 17.01 8.40
N GLY A 289 3.67 15.83 7.78
CA GLY A 289 4.28 15.53 6.49
C GLY A 289 5.75 15.15 6.59
N ASP A 290 6.18 14.71 7.77
CA ASP A 290 7.54 14.26 8.00
C ASP A 290 7.78 12.89 7.35
N GLU A 291 8.39 12.89 6.17
CA GLU A 291 8.74 11.69 5.42
C GLU A 291 9.78 10.81 6.15
N SER A 292 10.57 11.38 7.08
CA SER A 292 11.56 10.60 7.83
C SER A 292 10.88 9.67 8.82
N SER A 293 9.89 10.20 9.57
CA SER A 293 9.04 9.41 10.46
C SER A 293 8.18 8.40 9.70
N ALA A 294 7.75 8.71 8.48
CA ALA A 294 6.96 7.78 7.66
C ALA A 294 7.70 6.46 7.38
N ARG A 295 9.03 6.50 7.24
CA ARG A 295 9.86 5.31 7.03
C ARG A 295 9.78 4.33 8.21
N ASP A 296 9.74 4.86 9.42
CA ASP A 296 9.73 4.07 10.66
C ASP A 296 8.34 3.47 10.96
N LEU A 297 7.28 4.00 10.33
CA LEU A 297 5.89 3.52 10.48
C LEU A 297 5.51 2.44 9.49
N ILE A 298 6.27 2.29 8.40
CA ILE A 298 6.03 1.25 7.39
C ILE A 298 6.79 0.00 7.81
N ARG A 299 6.14 -1.17 7.70
CA ARG A 299 6.75 -2.47 7.97
C ARG A 299 8.13 -2.55 7.30
N HIS A 300 9.15 -3.01 8.02
CA HIS A 300 10.43 -3.37 7.41
C HIS A 300 10.19 -4.39 6.29
N VAL A 301 10.38 -3.95 5.05
CA VAL A 301 10.33 -4.80 3.86
C VAL A 301 11.76 -5.15 3.48
N ASP A 302 12.12 -6.42 3.63
CA ASP A 302 13.44 -6.95 3.24
C ASP A 302 13.56 -7.22 1.73
N ASN A 303 12.65 -6.67 0.93
CA ASN A 303 12.68 -6.74 -0.53
C ASN A 303 12.93 -5.37 -1.16
N ARG A 304 13.51 -5.34 -2.36
CA ARG A 304 13.73 -4.15 -3.20
C ARG A 304 13.07 -4.28 -4.55
N ASN A 305 12.65 -3.15 -5.11
CA ASN A 305 12.12 -3.09 -6.47
C ASN A 305 13.29 -3.02 -7.44
N VAL A 306 13.49 -4.13 -8.16
CA VAL A 306 14.51 -4.29 -9.18
C VAL A 306 13.92 -4.03 -10.55
N PHE A 307 14.61 -3.22 -11.33
CA PHE A 307 14.32 -2.88 -12.72
C PHE A 307 15.53 -3.20 -13.59
N THR A 308 15.31 -3.38 -14.89
CA THR A 308 16.39 -3.55 -15.86
C THR A 308 16.01 -2.95 -17.20
N TRP A 309 16.93 -2.23 -17.83
CA TRP A 309 16.83 -1.69 -19.18
C TRP A 309 18.24 -1.40 -19.70
N GLU A 310 18.39 -1.23 -21.01
CA GLU A 310 19.66 -0.79 -21.59
C GLU A 310 19.78 0.73 -21.50
N GLU A 311 20.88 1.21 -20.92
CA GLU A 311 21.25 2.61 -20.95
C GLU A 311 21.62 2.99 -22.39
N SER A 312 20.89 3.92 -23.01
CA SER A 312 21.29 4.43 -24.32
C SER A 312 22.59 5.23 -24.18
N ALA A 313 23.66 4.76 -24.82
CA ALA A 313 24.96 5.42 -24.83
C ALA A 313 25.05 6.57 -25.85
N LEU A 314 24.03 6.73 -26.71
CA LEU A 314 23.99 7.74 -27.77
C LEU A 314 22.89 8.75 -27.43
N ILE A 315 23.29 10.02 -27.30
CA ILE A 315 22.36 11.16 -27.37
C ILE A 315 22.02 11.30 -28.85
N ASP A 316 21.07 10.51 -29.33
CA ASP A 316 20.43 10.78 -30.60
C ASP A 316 19.37 11.85 -30.33
N PHE A 317 19.49 13.03 -30.96
CA PHE A 317 18.60 14.16 -30.71
C PHE A 317 17.16 13.92 -31.24
N ASP A 318 16.91 12.75 -31.84
CA ASP A 318 15.64 12.36 -32.47
C ASP A 318 14.97 11.11 -31.82
N ASP A 319 15.53 10.51 -30.77
CA ASP A 319 14.91 9.33 -30.13
C ASP A 319 14.17 9.71 -28.82
N ASP A 320 12.83 9.77 -28.91
CA ASP A 320 11.86 10.01 -27.82
C ASP A 320 11.83 8.85 -26.77
N SER A 321 12.94 8.14 -26.54
CA SER A 321 13.03 7.01 -25.62
C SER A 321 13.13 7.44 -24.14
N GLU A 322 12.22 8.32 -23.71
CA GLU A 322 12.08 8.69 -22.30
C GLU A 322 11.58 7.50 -21.46
N ILE A 323 12.41 7.04 -20.52
CA ILE A 323 12.04 5.95 -19.62
C ILE A 323 11.26 6.52 -18.43
N ASP A 324 9.94 6.33 -18.44
CA ASP A 324 9.11 6.54 -17.28
C ASP A 324 9.10 5.29 -16.38
N ILE A 325 9.90 5.31 -15.32
CA ILE A 325 9.98 4.24 -14.31
C ILE A 325 8.61 3.93 -13.68
N GLN A 326 7.72 4.92 -13.58
CA GLN A 326 6.39 4.70 -13.02
C GLN A 326 5.57 3.76 -13.89
N LYS A 327 5.90 3.69 -15.19
CA LYS A 327 5.29 2.79 -16.17
C LYS A 327 6.03 1.47 -16.32
N LEU A 328 7.08 1.15 -15.56
CA LEU A 328 7.77 -0.15 -15.66
C LEU A 328 7.35 -1.13 -14.55
N ILE A 329 7.26 -2.41 -14.88
CA ILE A 329 6.99 -3.48 -13.91
C ILE A 329 8.29 -3.83 -13.15
N PRO A 330 8.34 -3.67 -11.81
CA PRO A 330 9.49 -4.10 -11.02
C PRO A 330 9.37 -5.58 -10.59
N PHE A 331 10.51 -6.18 -10.27
CA PHE A 331 10.57 -7.41 -9.47
C PHE A 331 10.85 -7.09 -8.01
N SER A 332 10.16 -7.79 -7.10
CA SER A 332 10.45 -7.73 -5.67
C SER A 332 11.50 -8.77 -5.32
N VAL A 333 12.74 -8.33 -5.07
CA VAL A 333 13.88 -9.22 -4.80
C VAL A 333 14.38 -9.05 -3.36
N PRO A 334 14.62 -10.15 -2.61
CA PRO A 334 15.18 -10.08 -1.26
C PRO A 334 16.53 -9.38 -1.21
N ILE A 335 16.75 -8.65 -0.12
CA ILE A 335 17.99 -7.92 0.11
C ILE A 335 19.20 -8.85 0.23
N SER A 336 19.02 -10.07 0.77
CA SER A 336 20.07 -11.09 0.87
C SER A 336 20.59 -11.51 -0.51
N THR A 337 19.68 -11.76 -1.45
CA THR A 337 19.99 -12.06 -2.87
C THR A 337 20.84 -10.95 -3.49
N LEU A 338 20.45 -9.69 -3.30
CA LEU A 338 21.17 -8.53 -3.85
C LEU A 338 22.52 -8.34 -3.17
N CYS A 339 22.60 -8.52 -1.85
CA CYS A 339 23.85 -8.47 -1.11
C CYS A 339 24.85 -9.52 -1.59
N LYS A 340 24.39 -10.75 -1.87
CA LYS A 340 25.24 -11.80 -2.42
C LYS A 340 25.77 -11.42 -3.80
N ALA A 341 24.87 -11.03 -4.70
CA ALA A 341 25.25 -10.63 -6.05
C ALA A 341 26.25 -9.45 -6.06
N LEU A 342 26.09 -8.47 -5.15
CA LEU A 342 27.03 -7.36 -4.99
C LEU A 342 28.39 -7.83 -4.45
N ARG A 343 28.42 -8.74 -3.47
CA ARG A 343 29.67 -9.32 -2.97
C ARG A 343 30.39 -10.07 -4.07
N ASP A 344 29.71 -11.00 -4.73
CA ASP A 344 30.31 -11.85 -5.77
C ASP A 344 30.88 -10.99 -6.90
N PHE A 345 30.18 -9.91 -7.28
CA PHE A 345 30.64 -8.92 -8.25
C PHE A 345 31.91 -8.18 -7.84
N LYS A 346 32.09 -7.91 -6.54
CA LYS A 346 33.30 -7.26 -6.03
C LYS A 346 34.49 -8.21 -5.95
N GLU A 347 34.25 -9.46 -5.61
CA GLU A 347 35.30 -10.47 -5.41
C GLU A 347 35.83 -11.02 -6.75
N SER A 348 35.02 -10.97 -7.80
CA SER A 348 35.44 -11.32 -9.16
C SER A 348 36.45 -10.31 -9.72
N LEU A 349 37.68 -10.79 -9.92
CA LEU A 349 38.82 -10.05 -10.50
C LEU A 349 38.61 -9.57 -11.96
N GLY A 350 37.49 -9.93 -12.60
CA GLY A 350 37.24 -9.76 -14.04
C GLY A 350 36.36 -8.57 -14.44
N PHE A 351 35.83 -7.76 -13.52
CA PHE A 351 34.80 -6.75 -13.86
C PHE A 351 35.24 -5.27 -13.82
N GLY A 352 36.51 -4.96 -13.57
CA GLY A 352 37.08 -3.61 -13.77
C GLY A 352 36.20 -2.46 -13.25
N ASP A 353 35.87 -1.49 -14.12
CA ASP A 353 35.00 -0.33 -13.84
C ASP A 353 33.50 -0.57 -14.13
N ASP A 354 33.09 -1.81 -14.43
CA ASP A 354 31.69 -2.17 -14.71
C ASP A 354 30.80 -1.97 -13.45
N TRP A 355 29.50 -2.16 -13.59
CA TRP A 355 28.55 -2.01 -12.50
C TRP A 355 27.48 -3.10 -12.52
N ILE A 356 27.09 -3.60 -11.36
CA ILE A 356 25.96 -4.52 -11.25
C ILE A 356 24.66 -3.79 -10.88
N PHE A 357 24.73 -2.81 -9.98
CA PHE A 357 23.57 -2.09 -9.47
C PHE A 357 23.74 -0.56 -9.51
N LYS A 358 22.67 0.14 -9.90
CA LYS A 358 22.51 1.60 -9.79
C LYS A 358 21.24 1.90 -8.99
N ARG A 359 21.27 2.89 -8.10
CA ARG A 359 20.09 3.42 -7.42
C ARG A 359 19.35 4.33 -8.39
N ILE A 360 18.02 4.23 -8.37
CA ILE A 360 17.13 5.07 -9.17
C ILE A 360 16.55 6.17 -8.29
N GLU A 361 16.81 7.44 -8.62
CA GLU A 361 16.31 8.61 -7.90
C GLU A 361 15.44 9.50 -8.79
N THR A 362 14.37 10.04 -8.20
CA THR A 362 13.53 11.03 -8.87
C THR A 362 14.20 12.40 -8.81
N PRO A 363 14.21 13.17 -9.91
CA PRO A 363 14.76 14.53 -9.93
C PRO A 363 14.11 15.41 -8.86
N LYS A 364 14.91 16.19 -8.12
CA LYS A 364 14.44 17.05 -7.02
C LYS A 364 13.63 18.26 -7.51
N ASP A 365 13.73 18.61 -8.78
CA ASP A 365 13.12 19.81 -9.35
C ASP A 365 11.79 19.47 -10.06
N LYS A 366 10.66 19.73 -9.38
CA LYS A 366 9.29 19.48 -9.90
C LYS A 366 8.91 20.37 -11.10
N SER A 367 9.79 21.27 -11.51
CA SER A 367 9.56 22.23 -12.59
C SER A 367 9.67 21.64 -14.00
N GLN A 368 10.14 20.40 -14.13
CA GLN A 368 10.31 19.74 -15.42
C GLN A 368 9.56 18.39 -15.45
N THR A 369 8.48 18.35 -16.22
CA THR A 369 7.68 17.16 -16.54
C THR A 369 8.42 16.11 -17.37
N TYR A 370 9.73 16.29 -17.62
CA TYR A 370 10.56 15.55 -18.60
C TYR A 370 11.94 15.17 -18.04
N ALA A 371 12.11 15.13 -16.73
CA ALA A 371 13.42 14.88 -16.14
C ALA A 371 13.68 13.36 -16.00
N GLN A 372 14.60 12.84 -16.82
CA GLN A 372 15.16 11.49 -16.74
C GLN A 372 15.59 11.13 -15.31
N PRO A 373 15.51 9.85 -14.91
CA PRO A 373 15.94 9.45 -13.57
C PRO A 373 17.43 9.67 -13.35
N VAL A 374 17.78 10.07 -12.13
CA VAL A 374 19.18 10.15 -11.71
C VAL A 374 19.63 8.76 -11.27
N LEU A 375 20.72 8.27 -11.87
CA LEU A 375 21.28 6.95 -11.59
C LEU A 375 22.62 7.07 -10.85
N SER A 376 22.73 6.47 -9.66
CA SER A 376 23.96 6.46 -8.88
C SER A 376 24.46 5.03 -8.62
N LYS A 377 25.73 4.73 -8.93
CA LYS A 377 26.30 3.36 -8.76
C LYS A 377 26.22 2.94 -7.28
N ILE A 378 25.75 1.72 -7.02
CA ILE A 378 25.70 1.16 -5.66
C ILE A 378 26.99 0.38 -5.39
N ALA A 379 27.86 0.97 -4.57
CA ALA A 379 29.21 0.43 -4.34
C ALA A 379 29.35 -0.39 -3.05
N ASN A 380 28.39 -0.41 -2.12
CA ASN A 380 28.52 -1.15 -0.86
C ASN A 380 27.15 -1.50 -0.24
N ARG A 381 27.17 -2.40 0.75
CA ARG A 381 25.98 -2.87 1.46
C ARG A 381 25.18 -1.75 2.10
N ASN A 382 25.82 -0.87 2.87
CA ASN A 382 25.12 0.19 3.59
C ASN A 382 24.33 1.08 2.63
N PHE A 383 24.90 1.36 1.45
CA PHE A 383 24.19 2.08 0.42
C PHE A 383 23.03 1.25 -0.17
N LEU A 384 23.25 -0.03 -0.47
CA LEU A 384 22.21 -0.95 -0.95
C LEU A 384 21.00 -1.06 0.00
N LEU A 385 21.24 -1.12 1.32
CA LEU A 385 20.19 -1.19 2.34
C LEU A 385 19.27 0.03 2.30
N GLY A 386 19.78 1.21 1.96
CA GLY A 386 19.00 2.45 1.82
C GLY A 386 18.29 2.63 0.47
N CYS A 387 18.53 1.77 -0.51
CA CYS A 387 17.99 1.90 -1.86
C CYS A 387 16.70 1.11 -2.02
N TYR A 388 15.58 1.74 -2.40
CA TYR A 388 14.29 1.06 -2.64
C TYR A 388 14.07 0.63 -4.10
N ARG A 389 14.59 1.43 -5.04
CA ARG A 389 14.50 1.22 -6.48
C ARG A 389 15.91 1.05 -7.03
N ILE A 390 16.16 -0.10 -7.64
CA ILE A 390 17.49 -0.51 -8.08
C ILE A 390 17.39 -0.89 -9.56
N LEU A 391 18.25 -0.29 -10.38
CA LEU A 391 18.51 -0.71 -11.74
C LEU A 391 19.62 -1.78 -11.69
N VAL A 392 19.38 -2.90 -12.36
CA VAL A 392 20.32 -4.00 -12.52
C VAL A 392 20.84 -4.01 -13.95
N ASN A 393 22.17 -4.12 -14.09
CA ASN A 393 22.82 -4.20 -15.38
C ASN A 393 22.31 -5.43 -16.16
N PRO A 394 21.79 -5.27 -17.40
CA PRO A 394 21.27 -6.34 -18.24
C PRO A 394 22.20 -7.55 -18.43
N ARG A 395 23.51 -7.38 -18.22
CA ARG A 395 24.51 -8.46 -18.35
C ARG A 395 24.45 -9.51 -17.24
N TYR A 396 23.97 -9.14 -16.05
CA TYR A 396 23.98 -9.99 -14.84
C TYR A 396 22.58 -10.42 -14.39
N ILE A 397 21.61 -10.31 -15.30
CA ILE A 397 20.22 -10.60 -15.04
C ILE A 397 19.63 -11.36 -16.23
N SER A 398 18.93 -12.45 -15.92
CA SER A 398 18.21 -13.24 -16.90
C SER A 398 16.79 -13.47 -16.43
N TYR A 399 15.86 -13.52 -17.37
CA TYR A 399 14.48 -13.88 -17.11
C TYR A 399 14.08 -15.03 -18.01
N ASP A 400 13.53 -16.09 -17.41
CA ASP A 400 13.00 -17.25 -18.08
C ASP A 400 11.54 -17.49 -17.65
N GLU A 401 10.68 -17.94 -18.55
CA GLU A 401 9.24 -18.10 -18.27
C GLU A 401 8.93 -19.29 -17.36
N GLU A 402 9.85 -20.25 -17.27
CA GLU A 402 9.73 -21.45 -16.42
C GLU A 402 10.51 -21.33 -15.11
N ILE A 403 11.63 -20.62 -15.10
CA ILE A 403 12.50 -20.44 -13.91
C ILE A 403 12.26 -19.09 -13.21
N GLY A 404 11.85 -18.06 -13.95
CA GLY A 404 11.70 -16.69 -13.48
C GLY A 404 13.00 -15.88 -13.45
N LEU A 405 13.01 -14.78 -12.70
CA LEU A 405 14.15 -13.86 -12.65
C LEU A 405 15.34 -14.45 -11.88
N GLN A 406 16.52 -14.39 -12.49
CA GLN A 406 17.80 -14.75 -11.90
C GLN A 406 18.77 -13.57 -11.97
N ILE A 407 19.52 -13.35 -10.90
CA ILE A 407 20.50 -12.25 -10.78
C ILE A 407 21.78 -12.81 -10.18
N GLY A 408 22.93 -12.50 -10.77
CA GLY A 408 24.22 -12.89 -10.24
C GLY A 408 25.35 -12.77 -11.26
N VAL A 409 26.59 -12.83 -10.78
CA VAL A 409 27.79 -12.76 -11.65
C VAL A 409 27.95 -13.97 -12.56
N ASN A 410 27.46 -15.12 -12.13
CA ASN A 410 27.47 -16.37 -12.90
C ASN A 410 26.24 -16.49 -13.83
N ILE A 411 25.37 -15.47 -13.85
CA ILE A 411 24.21 -15.42 -14.74
C ILE A 411 24.62 -14.70 -16.03
N ILE A 412 24.49 -15.39 -17.16
CA ILE A 412 24.62 -14.78 -18.48
C ILE A 412 23.30 -14.08 -18.80
N GLY A 413 23.32 -12.75 -18.85
CA GLY A 413 22.13 -11.98 -19.17
C GLY A 413 21.61 -12.25 -20.57
N ASN A 414 20.28 -12.37 -20.71
CA ASN A 414 19.60 -12.69 -21.98
C ASN A 414 18.95 -11.46 -22.64
N GLY A 415 19.39 -10.26 -22.27
CA GLY A 415 18.84 -9.00 -22.81
C GLY A 415 17.46 -8.63 -22.25
N PHE A 416 17.03 -9.26 -21.15
CA PHE A 416 15.75 -8.95 -20.52
C PHE A 416 15.65 -7.48 -20.11
N LYS A 417 14.53 -6.84 -20.49
CA LYS A 417 14.16 -5.47 -20.10
C LYS A 417 12.82 -5.52 -19.35
N SER A 418 12.71 -4.72 -18.29
CA SER A 418 11.46 -4.61 -17.52
C SER A 418 10.34 -4.13 -18.44
N PRO A 419 9.25 -4.90 -18.58
CA PRO A 419 8.17 -4.53 -19.49
C PRO A 419 7.37 -3.33 -18.93
N PRO A 420 6.68 -2.59 -19.81
CA PRO A 420 5.76 -1.56 -19.38
C PRO A 420 4.60 -2.21 -18.60
N LYS A 421 4.11 -1.51 -17.58
CA LYS A 421 2.85 -1.80 -16.92
C LYS A 421 1.76 -1.67 -17.98
N GLN A 422 0.85 -2.63 -18.00
CA GLN A 422 -0.41 -2.42 -18.70
C GLN A 422 -1.09 -1.21 -18.08
N ASP A 423 -1.42 -0.22 -18.91
CA ASP A 423 -2.24 0.91 -18.51
C ASP A 423 -3.56 0.35 -18.00
N LYS A 424 -3.76 0.34 -16.69
CA LYS A 424 -5.12 0.21 -16.17
C LYS A 424 -5.83 1.47 -16.63
N LEU A 425 -6.83 1.34 -17.49
CA LEU A 425 -7.83 2.35 -17.79
C LEU A 425 -8.61 2.67 -16.51
N ILE A 426 -7.96 3.30 -15.52
CA ILE A 426 -8.63 3.88 -14.38
C ILE A 426 -9.04 5.28 -14.83
N SER A 427 -10.06 5.34 -15.69
CA SER A 427 -10.79 6.58 -15.90
C SER A 427 -11.69 6.81 -14.68
N ASN A 428 -11.13 7.34 -13.58
CA ASN A 428 -11.99 7.97 -12.58
C ASN A 428 -12.37 9.34 -13.11
N GLU A 429 -13.53 9.39 -13.77
CA GLU A 429 -14.00 10.53 -14.58
C GLU A 429 -14.75 11.59 -13.76
N TYR A 430 -14.08 12.21 -12.79
CA TYR A 430 -14.58 13.48 -12.28
C TYR A 430 -14.42 14.54 -13.38
N ARG A 431 -15.49 14.78 -14.15
CA ARG A 431 -15.52 15.79 -15.20
C ARG A 431 -16.15 17.07 -14.67
N TYR A 432 -15.32 18.06 -14.38
CA TYR A 432 -15.81 19.39 -14.06
C TYR A 432 -16.56 19.96 -15.26
N ARG A 433 -17.77 20.46 -15.00
CA ARG A 433 -18.55 21.27 -15.93
C ARG A 433 -18.59 22.68 -15.38
N MET A 434 -18.78 23.64 -16.27
CA MET A 434 -18.97 25.03 -15.90
C MET A 434 -20.15 25.15 -14.93
N ASP A 435 -19.86 25.75 -13.77
CA ASP A 435 -20.82 26.08 -12.73
C ASP A 435 -20.56 27.47 -12.15
N THR A 436 -21.62 28.09 -11.64
CA THR A 436 -21.52 29.37 -10.94
C THR A 436 -21.13 29.14 -9.49
N TYR A 437 -20.50 30.14 -8.88
CA TYR A 437 -20.09 30.07 -7.47
C TYR A 437 -21.23 29.67 -6.52
N ILE A 438 -22.41 30.27 -6.68
CA ILE A 438 -23.59 29.97 -5.86
C ILE A 438 -24.09 28.54 -6.12
N ALA A 439 -24.19 28.15 -7.39
CA ALA A 439 -24.67 26.82 -7.76
C ALA A 439 -23.73 25.72 -7.24
N HIS A 440 -22.42 25.95 -7.30
CA HIS A 440 -21.41 25.03 -6.80
C HIS A 440 -21.56 24.78 -5.30
N LEU A 441 -21.58 25.85 -4.50
CA LEU A 441 -21.80 25.74 -3.04
C LEU A 441 -23.15 25.09 -2.72
N GLY A 442 -24.19 25.39 -3.49
CA GLY A 442 -25.49 24.74 -3.37
C GLY A 442 -25.45 23.24 -3.65
N CYS A 443 -24.69 22.80 -4.65
CA CYS A 443 -24.49 21.38 -4.96
C CYS A 443 -23.68 20.67 -3.85
N MET A 444 -22.60 21.28 -3.36
CA MET A 444 -21.84 20.76 -2.22
C MET A 444 -22.72 20.59 -0.98
N TRP A 445 -23.55 21.60 -0.67
CA TRP A 445 -24.46 21.53 0.47
C TRP A 445 -25.59 20.51 0.27
N LYS A 446 -25.99 20.26 -0.98
CA LYS A 446 -26.88 19.15 -1.32
C LYS A 446 -26.20 17.79 -1.07
N CYS A 447 -24.94 17.62 -1.46
CA CYS A 447 -24.16 16.40 -1.19
C CYS A 447 -23.96 16.16 0.32
N TRP A 448 -23.78 17.22 1.10
CA TRP A 448 -23.75 17.11 2.57
C TRP A 448 -25.05 16.48 3.08
N ARG A 449 -26.20 16.97 2.61
CA ARG A 449 -27.49 16.70 3.25
C ARG A 449 -28.34 15.59 2.66
N LYS A 450 -28.15 15.24 1.38
CA LYS A 450 -29.07 14.37 0.65
C LYS A 450 -28.33 13.24 -0.04
N VAL A 451 -28.95 12.06 0.00
CA VAL A 451 -28.63 10.95 -0.90
C VAL A 451 -28.94 11.39 -2.33
N PHE A 452 -28.07 11.01 -3.26
CA PHE A 452 -28.31 11.25 -4.68
C PHE A 452 -27.73 10.11 -5.53
N THR A 453 -28.34 9.91 -6.69
CA THR A 453 -27.92 8.90 -7.67
C THR A 453 -27.42 9.62 -8.92
N THR A 454 -26.31 9.14 -9.47
CA THR A 454 -25.69 9.68 -10.68
C THR A 454 -25.07 8.55 -11.49
N LYS A 455 -24.74 8.81 -12.75
CA LYS A 455 -24.04 7.85 -13.61
C LYS A 455 -22.59 8.27 -13.72
N ILE A 456 -21.68 7.41 -13.27
CA ILE A 456 -20.24 7.58 -13.44
C ILE A 456 -19.74 6.61 -14.50
N LEU A 457 -18.61 6.92 -15.12
CA LEU A 457 -17.91 5.99 -16.00
C LEU A 457 -16.92 5.20 -15.14
N GLN A 458 -17.05 3.87 -15.16
CA GLN A 458 -16.16 2.93 -14.48
C GLN A 458 -15.61 1.97 -15.52
N ASN A 459 -14.29 2.06 -15.79
CA ASN A 459 -13.63 1.30 -16.86
C ASN A 459 -14.26 1.50 -18.26
N GLY A 460 -14.84 2.68 -18.52
CA GLY A 460 -15.50 3.01 -19.78
C GLY A 460 -16.99 2.67 -19.85
N ASP A 461 -17.51 1.90 -18.89
CA ASP A 461 -18.94 1.58 -18.81
C ASP A 461 -19.67 2.57 -17.92
N SER A 462 -20.86 2.99 -18.35
CA SER A 462 -21.71 3.87 -17.55
C SER A 462 -22.39 3.07 -16.44
N VAL A 463 -21.98 3.31 -15.19
CA VAL A 463 -22.50 2.65 -14.00
C VAL A 463 -23.30 3.65 -13.17
N GLU A 464 -24.50 3.24 -12.77
CA GLU A 464 -25.31 4.02 -11.83
C GLU A 464 -24.81 3.83 -10.40
N VAL A 465 -24.48 4.93 -9.73
CA VAL A 465 -23.95 4.94 -8.37
C VAL A 465 -24.82 5.84 -7.50
N THR A 466 -25.24 5.29 -6.36
CA THR A 466 -25.96 6.04 -5.32
C THR A 466 -24.99 6.41 -4.21
N TYR A 467 -24.82 7.71 -3.98
CA TYR A 467 -24.02 8.24 -2.89
C TYR A 467 -24.92 8.55 -1.69
N ASN A 468 -24.53 8.07 -0.51
CA ASN A 468 -25.13 8.51 0.74
C ASN A 468 -24.83 10.00 0.99
N SER A 469 -25.59 10.62 1.91
CA SER A 469 -25.26 11.98 2.31
C SER A 469 -23.96 11.99 3.11
N VAL A 470 -23.11 13.00 2.89
CA VAL A 470 -21.83 13.10 3.64
C VAL A 470 -22.09 13.34 5.13
N ARG A 471 -23.23 13.96 5.47
CA ARG A 471 -23.70 14.13 6.84
C ARG A 471 -23.92 12.79 7.54
N ASP A 472 -24.59 11.83 6.89
CA ASP A 472 -24.82 10.50 7.49
C ASP A 472 -23.50 9.73 7.69
N GLU A 473 -22.51 9.97 6.83
CA GLU A 473 -21.18 9.35 6.93
C GLU A 473 -20.34 9.89 8.08
N LEU A 474 -20.45 11.20 8.38
CA LEU A 474 -19.47 11.89 9.24
C LEU A 474 -20.03 12.60 10.47
N LEU A 475 -21.32 12.97 10.50
CA LEU A 475 -21.88 13.79 11.57
C LEU A 475 -21.71 13.14 12.95
N VAL A 476 -22.16 11.89 13.08
CA VAL A 476 -22.11 11.15 14.35
C VAL A 476 -20.67 10.98 14.80
N ALA A 477 -19.75 10.68 13.88
CA ALA A 477 -18.33 10.54 14.19
C ALA A 477 -17.72 11.87 14.65
N GLY A 478 -17.99 12.96 13.94
CA GLY A 478 -17.49 14.30 14.26
C GLY A 478 -18.05 14.85 15.57
N GLY A 479 -19.36 14.71 15.81
CA GLY A 479 -20.00 15.15 17.05
C GLY A 479 -19.52 14.36 18.27
N ASN A 480 -19.38 13.04 18.17
CA ASN A 480 -18.81 12.22 19.23
C ASN A 480 -17.33 12.54 19.48
N PHE A 481 -16.57 12.83 18.42
CA PHE A 481 -15.17 13.23 18.56
C PHE A 481 -15.04 14.55 19.33
N ILE A 482 -15.79 15.59 18.93
CA ILE A 482 -15.80 16.87 19.65
C ILE A 482 -16.21 16.67 21.11
N LYS A 483 -17.29 15.92 21.39
CA LYS A 483 -17.72 15.63 22.76
C LYS A 483 -16.62 14.92 23.56
N THR A 484 -16.08 13.83 23.04
CA THR A 484 -15.17 12.96 23.81
C THR A 484 -13.79 13.58 24.02
N LYS A 485 -13.31 14.38 23.04
CA LYS A 485 -11.91 14.82 22.99
C LYS A 485 -11.70 16.31 23.20
N ILE A 486 -12.69 17.16 22.92
CA ILE A 486 -12.50 18.62 22.93
C ILE A 486 -13.43 19.32 23.92
N LEU A 487 -14.70 18.92 23.98
CA LEU A 487 -15.76 19.53 24.79
C LEU A 487 -16.56 18.45 25.55
N PRO A 488 -15.97 17.79 26.57
CA PRO A 488 -16.60 16.70 27.33
C PRO A 488 -17.91 17.09 28.03
N GLU A 489 -18.00 18.34 28.46
CA GLU A 489 -19.17 18.88 29.17
C GLU A 489 -20.35 19.25 28.24
N ALA A 490 -20.14 19.29 26.92
CA ALA A 490 -21.18 19.66 25.97
C ALA A 490 -22.13 18.50 25.66
N GLU A 491 -23.40 18.81 25.39
CA GLU A 491 -24.38 17.81 24.99
C GLU A 491 -24.11 17.28 23.58
N ILE A 492 -24.40 15.99 23.33
CA ILE A 492 -24.08 15.35 22.03
C ILE A 492 -24.78 16.07 20.86
N ASN A 493 -26.02 16.51 21.06
CA ASN A 493 -26.77 17.25 20.05
C ASN A 493 -26.12 18.61 19.74
N GLN A 494 -25.46 19.25 20.72
CA GLN A 494 -24.75 20.51 20.53
C GLN A 494 -23.43 20.28 19.80
N THR A 495 -22.68 19.21 20.12
CA THR A 495 -21.40 18.92 19.46
C THR A 495 -21.59 18.42 18.03
N GLU A 496 -22.65 17.66 17.73
CA GLU A 496 -23.05 17.33 16.36
C GLU A 496 -23.42 18.59 15.57
N ALA A 497 -24.23 19.48 16.15
CA ALA A 497 -24.58 20.75 15.51
C ALA A 497 -23.34 21.64 15.27
N LEU A 498 -22.41 21.70 16.23
CA LEU A 498 -21.13 22.40 16.06
C LEU A 498 -20.30 21.79 14.92
N PHE A 499 -20.19 20.47 14.85
CA PHE A 499 -19.47 19.81 13.75
C PHE A 499 -20.09 20.15 12.39
N GLU A 500 -21.42 20.10 12.27
CA GLU A 500 -22.14 20.50 11.06
C GLU A 500 -21.90 21.98 10.69
N ILE A 501 -21.84 22.88 11.67
CA ILE A 501 -21.50 24.30 11.48
C ILE A 501 -20.05 24.47 10.99
N LEU A 502 -19.09 23.71 11.52
CA LEU A 502 -17.70 23.76 11.07
C LEU A 502 -17.58 23.29 9.62
N VAL A 503 -18.27 22.21 9.24
CA VAL A 503 -18.34 21.73 7.85
C VAL A 503 -19.02 22.76 6.94
N PHE A 504 -20.13 23.34 7.39
CA PHE A 504 -20.82 24.43 6.68
C PHE A 504 -19.88 25.58 6.37
N LEU A 505 -19.19 26.10 7.39
CA LEU A 505 -18.27 27.23 7.24
C LEU A 505 -17.09 26.86 6.35
N ALA A 506 -16.55 25.64 6.45
CA ALA A 506 -15.50 25.16 5.55
C ALA A 506 -15.97 25.13 4.09
N ILE A 507 -17.15 24.57 3.81
CA ILE A 507 -17.75 24.58 2.46
C ILE A 507 -17.97 26.02 1.98
N PHE A 508 -18.59 26.85 2.82
CA PHE A 508 -18.94 28.22 2.49
C PHE A 508 -17.72 29.08 2.16
N THR A 509 -16.58 28.86 2.82
CA THR A 509 -15.42 29.74 2.68
C THR A 509 -14.27 29.20 1.82
N HIS A 510 -14.23 27.90 1.48
CA HIS A 510 -13.04 27.30 0.84
C HIS A 510 -12.62 27.95 -0.48
N ASP A 511 -13.58 28.52 -1.22
CA ASP A 511 -13.37 29.09 -2.55
C ASP A 511 -13.54 30.60 -2.64
N LEU A 512 -13.59 31.32 -1.51
CA LEU A 512 -13.70 32.80 -1.53
C LEU A 512 -12.63 33.49 -2.39
N GLY A 513 -11.43 32.92 -2.47
CA GLY A 513 -10.36 33.41 -3.33
C GLY A 513 -10.70 33.35 -4.83
N LYS A 514 -11.66 32.52 -5.27
CA LYS A 514 -12.15 32.51 -6.66
C LYS A 514 -12.93 33.77 -7.02
N LEU A 515 -13.43 34.53 -6.04
CA LEU A 515 -14.15 35.80 -6.25
C LEU A 515 -13.22 36.99 -6.58
N GLN A 516 -11.91 36.75 -6.65
CA GLN A 516 -10.94 37.77 -7.06
C GLN A 516 -11.13 38.19 -8.51
N VAL A 517 -10.95 39.48 -8.78
CA VAL A 517 -11.04 40.07 -10.13
C VAL A 517 -10.13 39.33 -11.11
N LYS A 518 -8.86 39.15 -10.75
CA LYS A 518 -7.89 38.45 -11.60
C LYS A 518 -8.26 36.99 -11.84
N TRP A 519 -8.77 36.28 -10.81
CA TRP A 519 -9.16 34.89 -10.96
C TRP A 519 -10.33 34.75 -11.95
N GLN A 520 -11.36 35.58 -11.78
CA GLN A 520 -12.54 35.59 -12.66
C GLN A 520 -12.20 36.01 -14.09
N GLN A 521 -11.30 36.98 -14.28
CA GLN A 521 -10.82 37.36 -15.62
C GLN A 521 -10.17 36.19 -16.36
N VAL A 522 -9.27 35.45 -15.70
CA VAL A 522 -8.58 34.30 -16.31
C VAL A 522 -9.58 33.18 -16.62
N MET A 523 -10.42 32.81 -15.66
CA MET A 523 -11.33 31.66 -15.82
C MET A 523 -12.45 31.93 -16.83
N ARG A 524 -12.95 33.18 -16.90
CA ARG A 524 -13.89 33.58 -17.96
C ARG A 524 -13.23 33.62 -19.33
N GLY A 525 -12.01 34.14 -19.43
CA GLY A 525 -11.26 34.13 -20.69
C GLY A 525 -11.03 32.72 -21.22
N TRP A 526 -10.71 31.76 -20.34
CA TRP A 526 -10.69 30.35 -20.72
C TRP A 526 -12.08 29.83 -21.10
N GLN A 527 -13.11 30.12 -20.31
CA GLN A 527 -14.47 29.64 -20.58
C GLN A 527 -15.03 30.19 -21.91
N ASP A 528 -14.65 31.39 -22.33
CA ASP A 528 -15.00 31.94 -23.63
C ASP A 528 -14.36 31.13 -24.79
N ILE A 529 -13.11 30.68 -24.61
CA ILE A 529 -12.43 29.76 -25.53
C ILE A 529 -13.14 28.41 -25.53
N ALA A 530 -13.46 27.86 -24.35
CA ALA A 530 -14.20 26.61 -24.21
C ALA A 530 -15.57 26.68 -24.91
N TYR A 531 -16.31 27.77 -24.75
CA TYR A 531 -17.59 28.02 -25.40
C TYR A 531 -17.46 28.07 -26.93
N ARG A 532 -16.47 28.83 -27.44
CA ARG A 532 -16.27 29.03 -28.89
C ARG A 532 -15.78 27.78 -29.60
N ASP A 533 -14.78 27.10 -29.02
CA ASP A 533 -13.97 26.10 -29.72
C ASP A 533 -14.26 24.66 -29.25
N PHE A 534 -14.86 24.48 -28.07
CA PHE A 534 -14.99 23.15 -27.42
C PHE A 534 -16.43 22.83 -26.93
N LYS A 535 -17.44 23.51 -27.48
CA LYS A 535 -18.87 23.33 -27.10
C LYS A 535 -19.15 23.52 -25.60
N GLY A 536 -18.35 24.34 -24.91
CA GLY A 536 -18.60 24.75 -23.53
C GLY A 536 -19.87 25.58 -23.39
N LYS A 537 -20.22 25.96 -22.16
CA LYS A 537 -21.34 26.86 -21.82
C LYS A 537 -20.89 28.33 -21.83
N ASN A 538 -21.79 29.24 -22.15
CA ASN A 538 -21.51 30.67 -22.07
C ASN A 538 -21.39 31.11 -20.59
N PRO A 539 -20.30 31.78 -20.18
CA PRO A 539 -20.12 32.21 -18.79
C PRO A 539 -21.11 33.29 -18.33
N HIS A 540 -21.75 34.00 -19.27
CA HIS A 540 -22.58 35.18 -19.02
C HIS A 540 -21.87 36.16 -18.06
N LYS A 541 -22.64 36.85 -17.21
CA LYS A 541 -22.10 37.76 -16.20
C LYS A 541 -21.85 37.09 -14.84
N TYR A 542 -22.06 35.78 -14.70
CA TYR A 542 -21.97 35.08 -13.42
C TYR A 542 -20.54 34.81 -12.97
N LEU A 543 -20.28 34.90 -11.66
CA LEU A 543 -18.99 34.49 -11.09
C LEU A 543 -18.88 32.96 -11.13
N LEU A 544 -17.78 32.46 -11.70
CA LEU A 544 -17.57 31.03 -11.93
C LEU A 544 -16.90 30.36 -10.73
N ALA A 545 -17.24 29.10 -10.46
CA ALA A 545 -16.47 28.22 -9.58
C ALA A 545 -15.63 27.23 -10.39
N HIS A 546 -16.21 26.64 -11.44
CA HIS A 546 -15.55 25.74 -12.38
C HIS A 546 -15.79 26.17 -13.83
N THR A 547 -14.97 25.61 -14.72
CA THR A 547 -15.04 25.79 -16.18
C THR A 547 -15.29 24.44 -16.83
N ASP A 548 -15.63 24.41 -18.13
CA ASP A 548 -15.81 23.16 -18.89
C ASP A 548 -14.48 22.49 -19.29
N TYR A 549 -13.40 22.77 -18.57
CA TYR A 549 -12.09 22.19 -18.87
C TYR A 549 -12.09 20.66 -18.65
N ASN A 550 -11.79 19.92 -19.70
CA ASN A 550 -11.60 18.48 -19.67
C ASN A 550 -10.09 18.13 -19.77
N PRO A 551 -9.44 17.65 -18.69
CA PRO A 551 -8.02 17.30 -18.73
C PRO A 551 -7.70 16.08 -19.60
N SER A 552 -8.73 15.29 -19.97
CA SER A 552 -8.61 14.14 -20.89
C SER A 552 -8.73 14.54 -22.36
N ASP A 553 -9.00 15.80 -22.68
CA ASP A 553 -9.02 16.32 -24.05
C ASP A 553 -7.70 17.05 -24.34
N ASP A 554 -6.83 16.41 -25.13
CA ASP A 554 -5.51 16.96 -25.46
C ASP A 554 -5.59 18.31 -26.20
N LYS A 555 -6.66 18.56 -26.96
CA LYS A 555 -6.86 19.83 -27.65
C LYS A 555 -7.19 20.95 -26.65
N GLN A 556 -8.05 20.66 -25.67
CA GLN A 556 -8.31 21.62 -24.59
C GLN A 556 -7.07 21.88 -23.76
N LYS A 557 -6.30 20.83 -23.43
CA LYS A 557 -5.05 20.94 -22.67
C LYS A 557 -4.04 21.84 -23.38
N ALA A 558 -3.86 21.68 -24.69
CA ALA A 558 -2.99 22.54 -25.49
C ALA A 558 -3.48 24.00 -25.51
N ALA A 559 -4.79 24.21 -25.75
CA ALA A 559 -5.38 25.54 -25.80
C ALA A 559 -5.31 26.28 -24.46
N LEU A 560 -5.59 25.60 -23.34
CA LEU A 560 -5.48 26.18 -21.99
C LEU A 560 -4.04 26.56 -21.70
N LYS A 561 -3.08 25.68 -22.03
CA LYS A 561 -1.64 25.95 -21.85
C LYS A 561 -1.20 27.19 -22.64
N GLU A 562 -1.72 27.39 -23.85
CA GLU A 562 -1.44 28.61 -24.63
C GLU A 562 -2.04 29.87 -24.01
N PHE A 563 -3.30 29.79 -23.54
CA PHE A 563 -3.99 30.90 -22.89
C PHE A 563 -3.30 31.32 -21.58
N GLU A 564 -2.88 30.37 -20.75
CA GLU A 564 -2.24 30.61 -19.46
C GLU A 564 -0.82 31.19 -19.57
N LYS A 565 -0.13 31.04 -20.71
CA LYS A 565 1.17 31.71 -20.95
C LYS A 565 1.07 33.23 -20.79
N LYS A 566 -0.06 33.81 -21.18
CA LYS A 566 -0.33 35.27 -21.09
C LYS A 566 -1.19 35.63 -19.88
N ASN A 567 -1.95 34.66 -19.35
CA ASN A 567 -2.96 34.87 -18.31
C ASN A 567 -2.78 33.87 -17.16
N LYS A 568 -1.69 34.01 -16.38
CA LYS A 568 -1.41 33.09 -15.27
C LYS A 568 -2.51 33.15 -14.20
N ARG A 569 -3.15 32.00 -13.94
CA ARG A 569 -4.14 31.82 -12.89
C ARG A 569 -3.54 32.16 -11.51
N PRO A 570 -4.18 33.04 -10.72
CA PRO A 570 -3.74 33.28 -9.35
C PRO A 570 -4.09 32.08 -8.46
N ASN A 571 -3.32 31.91 -7.39
CA ASN A 571 -3.70 31.01 -6.30
C ASN A 571 -5.01 31.51 -5.68
N HIS A 572 -5.78 30.59 -5.10
CA HIS A 572 -7.03 30.95 -4.43
C HIS A 572 -7.24 30.31 -3.05
N ALA A 573 -6.60 29.19 -2.74
CA ALA A 573 -6.83 28.48 -1.48
C ALA A 573 -6.37 29.28 -0.26
N VAL A 574 -5.14 29.79 -0.27
CA VAL A 574 -4.58 30.56 0.85
C VAL A 574 -5.29 31.92 0.96
N GLU A 575 -5.66 32.51 -0.17
CA GLU A 575 -6.48 33.71 -0.26
C GLU A 575 -7.86 33.49 0.37
N SER A 576 -8.51 32.34 0.12
CA SER A 576 -9.75 31.95 0.78
C SER A 576 -9.58 31.84 2.30
N ALA A 577 -8.51 31.20 2.78
CA ALA A 577 -8.24 31.09 4.21
C ALA A 577 -8.01 32.46 4.87
N PHE A 578 -7.36 33.39 4.17
CA PHE A 578 -7.17 34.76 4.63
C PHE A 578 -8.51 35.50 4.77
N LEU A 579 -9.38 35.42 3.75
CA LEU A 579 -10.70 36.04 3.75
C LEU A 579 -11.66 35.41 4.78
N THR A 580 -11.52 34.11 5.03
CA THR A 580 -12.32 33.33 5.99
C THR A 580 -12.34 33.99 7.38
N ARG A 581 -11.22 34.59 7.82
CA ARG A 581 -11.09 35.25 9.13
C ARG A 581 -12.19 36.28 9.41
N GLU A 582 -12.58 37.07 8.40
CA GLU A 582 -13.60 38.11 8.55
C GLU A 582 -14.99 37.52 8.76
N ILE A 583 -15.27 36.37 8.12
CA ILE A 583 -16.54 35.65 8.26
C ILE A 583 -16.59 34.99 9.64
N LEU A 584 -15.54 34.27 10.04
CA LEU A 584 -15.49 33.57 11.34
C LEU A 584 -15.59 34.54 12.51
N LYS A 585 -14.97 35.73 12.41
CA LYS A 585 -15.05 36.75 13.46
C LYS A 585 -16.48 37.22 13.74
N LYS A 586 -17.33 37.25 12.71
CA LYS A 586 -18.73 37.70 12.83
C LYS A 586 -19.71 36.56 13.11
N SER A 587 -19.38 35.33 12.73
CA SER A 587 -20.31 34.19 12.80
C SER A 587 -19.91 33.17 13.87
N LEU A 588 -18.76 32.51 13.70
CA LEU A 588 -18.32 31.41 14.57
C LEU A 588 -17.89 31.87 15.96
N ILE A 589 -17.14 32.97 16.08
CA ILE A 589 -16.61 33.42 17.38
C ILE A 589 -17.73 33.78 18.38
N PRO A 590 -18.78 34.54 18.01
CA PRO A 590 -19.90 34.80 18.91
C PRO A 590 -20.59 33.52 19.38
N LEU A 591 -20.84 32.58 18.45
CA LEU A 591 -21.52 31.31 18.74
C LEU A 591 -20.71 30.43 19.72
N LEU A 592 -19.39 30.32 19.53
CA LEU A 592 -18.53 29.56 20.42
C LEU A 592 -18.52 30.14 21.84
N LYS A 593 -18.47 31.47 21.96
CA LYS A 593 -18.50 32.16 23.26
C LYS A 593 -19.82 32.00 23.99
N GLU A 594 -20.93 32.04 23.24
CA GLU A 594 -22.26 31.96 23.82
C GLU A 594 -22.60 30.55 24.32
N HIS A 595 -22.15 29.51 23.60
CA HIS A 595 -22.65 28.15 23.82
C HIS A 595 -21.61 27.11 24.26
N PHE A 596 -20.31 27.37 24.11
CA PHE A 596 -19.30 26.30 24.26
C PHE A 596 -18.12 26.65 25.17
N THR A 597 -17.46 27.80 24.98
CA THR A 597 -16.22 28.09 25.69
C THR A 597 -15.87 29.58 25.70
N GLU A 598 -15.33 30.07 26.81
CA GLU A 598 -14.73 31.40 26.92
C GLU A 598 -13.22 31.40 26.65
N ASP A 599 -12.60 30.22 26.50
CA ASP A 599 -11.17 30.07 26.25
C ASP A 599 -10.81 30.60 24.85
N LYS A 600 -9.99 31.66 24.83
CA LYS A 600 -9.55 32.34 23.62
C LYS A 600 -8.70 31.44 22.72
N GLU A 601 -7.88 30.55 23.28
CA GLU A 601 -7.04 29.65 22.49
C GLU A 601 -7.90 28.54 21.87
N GLN A 602 -8.82 27.96 22.63
CA GLN A 602 -9.78 26.97 22.11
C GLN A 602 -10.63 27.54 20.97
N ILE A 603 -11.15 28.77 21.12
CA ILE A 603 -11.89 29.48 20.06
C ILE A 603 -11.01 29.69 18.82
N LYS A 604 -9.76 30.10 19.02
CA LYS A 604 -8.78 30.29 17.95
C LYS A 604 -8.53 28.97 17.21
N TYR A 605 -8.42 27.84 17.91
CA TYR A 605 -8.23 26.53 17.31
C TYR A 605 -9.41 26.08 16.45
N PHE A 606 -10.65 26.29 16.90
CA PHE A 606 -11.83 26.08 16.06
C PHE A 606 -11.84 26.95 14.80
N CYS A 607 -11.39 28.20 14.90
CA CYS A 607 -11.24 29.05 13.72
C CYS A 607 -10.18 28.50 12.76
N TYR A 608 -9.07 28.00 13.29
CA TYR A 608 -8.01 27.39 12.49
C TYR A 608 -8.42 26.11 11.79
N VAL A 609 -9.28 25.27 12.40
CA VAL A 609 -9.88 24.10 11.72
C VAL A 609 -10.53 24.51 10.39
N VAL A 610 -11.32 25.58 10.39
CA VAL A 610 -12.00 26.06 9.17
C VAL A 610 -11.02 26.76 8.22
N MET A 611 -10.13 27.60 8.73
CA MET A 611 -9.14 28.31 7.91
C MET A 611 -8.17 27.35 7.22
N MET A 612 -7.70 26.32 7.92
CA MET A 612 -6.85 25.28 7.33
C MET A 612 -7.63 24.47 6.30
N SER A 613 -8.90 24.14 6.56
CA SER A 613 -9.76 23.45 5.58
C SER A 613 -9.86 24.24 4.28
N ALA A 614 -10.06 25.56 4.35
CA ALA A 614 -10.04 26.45 3.19
C ALA A 614 -8.65 26.56 2.55
N GLY A 615 -7.59 26.71 3.36
CA GLY A 615 -6.23 26.98 2.89
C GLY A 615 -5.52 25.79 2.26
N ARG A 616 -5.89 24.57 2.65
CA ARG A 616 -5.21 23.31 2.28
C ARG A 616 -6.03 22.40 1.38
N HIS A 617 -7.17 22.84 0.86
CA HIS A 617 -8.04 21.98 0.04
C HIS A 617 -7.41 21.54 -1.31
N HIS A 618 -6.45 22.32 -1.86
CA HIS A 618 -5.64 21.94 -3.04
C HIS A 618 -4.31 21.28 -2.69
N SER A 619 -3.70 21.65 -1.57
CA SER A 619 -2.40 21.13 -1.11
C SER A 619 -2.40 20.99 0.40
N ALA A 620 -2.19 19.77 0.88
CA ALA A 620 -2.20 19.43 2.30
C ALA A 620 -1.14 20.19 3.12
N TRP A 621 -0.08 20.67 2.45
CA TRP A 621 1.12 21.27 3.06
C TRP A 621 1.24 22.77 2.80
N SER A 622 0.14 23.47 2.50
CA SER A 622 0.18 24.93 2.38
C SER A 622 0.42 25.61 3.73
N HIS A 623 1.44 26.48 3.79
CA HIS A 623 1.90 27.17 5.01
C HIS A 623 1.25 28.54 5.23
N GLY A 624 0.61 29.11 4.20
CA GLY A 624 -0.04 30.42 4.27
C GLY A 624 0.77 31.55 3.62
N PHE A 625 0.71 32.76 4.18
CA PHE A 625 1.45 33.94 3.70
C PHE A 625 2.57 34.32 4.66
N THR A 626 3.81 34.28 4.17
CA THR A 626 5.00 34.78 4.88
C THR A 626 5.18 36.29 4.70
N SER A 627 6.06 36.92 5.49
CA SER A 627 6.42 38.34 5.34
C SER A 627 6.90 38.67 3.92
N GLU A 628 7.65 37.75 3.30
CA GLU A 628 8.13 37.88 1.92
C GLU A 628 6.97 37.83 0.91
N ASN A 629 6.00 36.93 1.12
CA ASN A 629 4.80 36.88 0.28
C ASN A 629 4.00 38.18 0.40
N VAL A 630 3.80 38.69 1.61
CA VAL A 630 3.07 39.94 1.86
C VAL A 630 3.74 41.14 1.19
N ALA A 631 5.08 41.19 1.15
CA ALA A 631 5.81 42.26 0.48
C ALA A 631 5.72 42.21 -1.06
N LYS A 632 5.61 41.01 -1.64
CA LYS A 632 5.62 40.79 -3.10
C LYS A 632 4.24 40.76 -3.74
N LEU A 633 3.23 40.27 -3.01
CA LEU A 633 1.89 40.04 -3.55
C LEU A 633 1.02 41.29 -3.48
N LYS A 634 0.15 41.44 -4.48
CA LYS A 634 -0.84 42.52 -4.51
C LYS A 634 -1.96 42.27 -3.49
N PRO A 635 -2.67 43.32 -3.03
CA PRO A 635 -3.90 43.16 -2.26
C PRO A 635 -4.90 42.24 -2.97
N ILE A 636 -5.71 41.53 -2.19
CA ILE A 636 -6.82 40.73 -2.70
C ILE A 636 -7.93 41.71 -3.11
N GLU A 637 -8.22 41.77 -4.40
CA GLU A 637 -9.28 42.60 -4.99
C GLU A 637 -10.42 41.70 -5.48
N LEU A 638 -11.61 41.90 -4.91
CA LEU A 638 -12.81 41.13 -5.19
C LEU A 638 -13.67 41.81 -6.26
N CYS A 639 -14.39 41.02 -7.05
CA CYS A 639 -15.37 41.54 -8.01
C CYS A 639 -16.46 42.37 -7.30
N SER A 640 -17.04 43.37 -7.98
CA SER A 640 -18.11 44.24 -7.44
C SER A 640 -19.29 43.45 -6.87
N ASP A 641 -19.61 42.32 -7.48
CA ASP A 641 -20.81 41.54 -7.17
C ASP A 641 -20.53 40.49 -6.07
N SER A 642 -19.29 40.39 -5.57
CA SER A 642 -18.87 39.34 -4.63
C SER A 642 -19.66 39.37 -3.33
N GLN A 643 -19.93 40.56 -2.78
CA GLN A 643 -20.69 40.69 -1.53
C GLN A 643 -22.12 40.17 -1.67
N GLN A 644 -22.77 40.46 -2.81
CA GLN A 644 -24.11 39.96 -3.11
C GLN A 644 -24.11 38.44 -3.26
N VAL A 645 -23.14 37.89 -4.02
CA VAL A 645 -22.98 36.45 -4.22
C VAL A 645 -22.74 35.70 -2.90
N ILE A 646 -21.95 36.27 -1.99
CA ILE A 646 -21.71 35.71 -0.64
C ILE A 646 -23.00 35.74 0.18
N ALA A 647 -23.74 36.85 0.17
CA ALA A 647 -25.00 36.98 0.90
C ALA A 647 -26.08 36.01 0.40
N ASP A 648 -26.22 35.86 -0.92
CA ASP A 648 -27.18 34.94 -1.53
C ASP A 648 -26.83 33.48 -1.22
N SER A 649 -25.53 33.14 -1.26
CA SER A 649 -25.05 31.81 -0.87
C SER A 649 -25.34 31.52 0.60
N TRP A 650 -25.11 32.50 1.49
CA TRP A 650 -25.39 32.37 2.92
C TRP A 650 -26.88 32.08 3.16
N LYS A 651 -27.77 32.93 2.67
CA LYS A 651 -29.23 32.78 2.80
C LYS A 651 -29.73 31.44 2.26
N PHE A 652 -29.19 30.99 1.14
CA PHE A 652 -29.58 29.74 0.51
C PHE A 652 -29.19 28.50 1.34
N MET A 653 -28.02 28.54 1.99
CA MET A 653 -27.47 27.37 2.68
C MET A 653 -27.87 27.31 4.17
N THR A 654 -27.95 28.44 4.88
CA THR A 654 -28.16 28.46 6.34
C THR A 654 -29.56 28.03 6.79
N ARG A 655 -30.58 28.16 5.93
CA ARG A 655 -31.95 27.67 6.18
C ARG A 655 -32.08 26.16 6.46
N PHE A 656 -30.96 25.45 6.44
CA PHE A 656 -30.86 24.02 6.59
C PHE A 656 -29.92 23.61 7.72
N LEU A 657 -29.33 24.58 8.41
CA LEU A 657 -28.58 24.35 9.64
C LEU A 657 -29.54 24.05 10.80
N PRO A 658 -29.05 23.43 11.87
CA PRO A 658 -29.86 23.22 13.07
C PRO A 658 -30.35 24.56 13.65
N ASP A 659 -31.65 24.62 13.99
CA ASP A 659 -32.24 25.80 14.64
C ASP A 659 -31.75 25.99 16.10
N THR A 660 -31.01 25.00 16.62
CA THR A 660 -30.48 24.98 18.00
C THR A 660 -29.27 25.88 18.22
N LEU A 661 -28.52 26.21 17.17
CA LEU A 661 -27.30 27.02 17.22
C LEU A 661 -27.31 28.02 16.06
N LEU A 662 -27.86 29.22 16.31
CA LEU A 662 -28.05 30.23 15.27
C LEU A 662 -26.73 30.95 14.94
N LEU A 663 -26.30 30.85 13.68
CA LEU A 663 -25.18 31.64 13.17
C LEU A 663 -25.62 33.06 12.82
N GLN A 664 -24.85 34.04 13.29
CA GLN A 664 -24.99 35.43 12.84
C GLN A 664 -24.59 35.57 11.38
N GLU A 665 -25.38 36.31 10.59
CA GLU A 665 -25.09 36.57 9.18
C GLU A 665 -23.72 37.23 9.02
N ALA A 666 -22.88 36.63 8.17
CA ALA A 666 -21.52 37.08 7.96
C ALA A 666 -21.21 37.31 6.47
N ASN A 667 -20.52 38.42 6.19
CA ASN A 667 -20.08 38.80 4.87
C ASN A 667 -18.76 39.59 4.94
N LEU A 668 -18.07 39.65 3.81
CA LEU A 668 -16.90 40.45 3.56
C LEU A 668 -17.26 41.94 3.52
N SER A 669 -16.57 42.76 4.31
CA SER A 669 -16.91 44.18 4.52
C SER A 669 -16.30 45.14 3.50
N LYS A 670 -15.34 44.67 2.70
CA LYS A 670 -14.54 45.46 1.75
C LYS A 670 -14.41 44.71 0.43
N ASN A 671 -14.09 45.45 -0.64
CA ASN A 671 -13.72 44.89 -1.94
C ASN A 671 -12.20 44.72 -2.10
N ILE A 672 -11.40 45.40 -1.26
CA ILE A 672 -9.93 45.33 -1.30
C ILE A 672 -9.42 44.98 0.10
N TYR A 673 -8.60 43.92 0.18
CA TYR A 673 -7.96 43.47 1.41
C TYR A 673 -6.44 43.51 1.25
N LYS A 674 -5.79 44.33 2.07
CA LYS A 674 -4.33 44.31 2.19
C LYS A 674 -3.91 43.00 2.85
N LEU A 675 -2.99 42.29 2.19
CA LEU A 675 -2.44 41.05 2.71
C LEU A 675 -1.75 41.30 4.06
N LYS A 676 -1.87 40.32 4.94
CA LYS A 676 -1.12 40.21 6.18
C LYS A 676 -0.63 38.79 6.31
N GLU A 677 0.35 38.60 7.17
CA GLU A 677 0.85 37.27 7.50
C GLU A 677 -0.31 36.38 7.96
N LEU A 678 -0.24 35.14 7.50
CA LEU A 678 -1.17 34.08 7.81
C LEU A 678 -0.35 32.81 7.89
N ASP A 679 -0.21 32.27 9.10
CA ASP A 679 0.37 30.96 9.31
C ASP A 679 -0.74 29.92 9.43
N LEU A 680 -0.71 28.89 8.59
CA LEU A 680 -1.64 27.76 8.62
C LEU A 680 -1.11 26.56 9.42
N ASN A 681 0.08 26.64 10.01
CA ASN A 681 0.63 25.63 10.92
C ASN A 681 0.33 25.98 12.39
N ALA A 682 -0.94 26.21 12.71
CA ALA A 682 -1.33 26.73 14.02
C ALA A 682 -1.37 25.70 15.15
N PHE A 683 -1.25 24.40 14.85
CA PHE A 683 -1.33 23.32 15.83
C PHE A 683 0.06 22.74 16.09
N GLY A 684 0.45 22.73 17.37
CA GLY A 684 1.64 22.04 17.89
C GLY A 684 1.34 20.57 18.19
N THR A 685 2.19 19.96 19.01
CA THR A 685 1.98 18.60 19.54
C THR A 685 0.79 18.53 20.49
N ASP A 686 0.52 19.62 21.21
CA ASP A 686 -0.45 19.65 22.31
C ASP A 686 -1.88 19.91 21.80
N GLU A 687 -2.04 20.24 20.52
CA GLU A 687 -3.33 20.53 19.86
C GLU A 687 -3.74 19.44 18.85
N ILE A 688 -3.31 18.19 19.05
CA ILE A 688 -3.52 17.11 18.10
C ILE A 688 -5.02 16.84 17.85
N GLU A 689 -5.87 17.00 18.86
CA GLU A 689 -7.32 16.83 18.73
C GLU A 689 -7.92 17.80 17.71
N PHE A 690 -7.43 19.05 17.64
CA PHE A 690 -7.89 20.02 16.66
C PHE A 690 -7.38 19.71 15.25
N LEU A 691 -6.21 19.11 15.13
CA LEU A 691 -5.66 18.65 13.84
C LEU A 691 -6.43 17.42 13.31
N GLN A 692 -6.87 16.53 14.21
CA GLN A 692 -7.77 15.43 13.89
C GLN A 692 -9.17 15.93 13.53
N LEU A 693 -9.72 16.92 14.25
CA LEU A 693 -10.98 17.58 13.90
C LEU A 693 -10.90 18.24 12.52
N TYR A 694 -9.80 18.96 12.22
CA TYR A 694 -9.50 19.48 10.90
C TYR A 694 -9.55 18.37 9.83
N SER A 695 -8.99 17.20 10.11
CA SER A 695 -8.98 16.07 9.18
C SER A 695 -10.40 15.56 8.87
N LEU A 696 -11.31 15.57 9.85
CA LEU A 696 -12.73 15.23 9.64
C LEU A 696 -13.46 16.31 8.83
N VAL A 697 -13.24 17.59 9.15
CA VAL A 697 -13.87 18.72 8.45
C VAL A 697 -13.40 18.82 6.99
N VAL A 698 -12.09 18.71 6.74
CA VAL A 698 -11.54 18.73 5.38
C VAL A 698 -11.94 17.50 4.59
N ARG A 699 -12.14 16.35 5.24
CA ARG A 699 -12.70 15.15 4.59
C ARG A 699 -14.14 15.40 4.13
N ALA A 700 -14.97 15.99 4.98
CA ALA A 700 -16.33 16.37 4.62
C ALA A 700 -16.35 17.35 3.44
N LEU A 701 -15.52 18.41 3.51
CA LEU A 701 -15.34 19.40 2.44
C LEU A 701 -14.99 18.72 1.11
N ARG A 702 -13.94 17.89 1.09
CA ARG A 702 -13.46 17.24 -0.14
C ARG A 702 -14.44 16.22 -0.71
N LEU A 703 -15.16 15.48 0.14
CA LEU A 703 -16.22 14.59 -0.31
C LEU A 703 -17.36 15.38 -0.96
N CYS A 704 -17.77 16.49 -0.36
CA CYS A 704 -18.82 17.34 -0.93
C CYS A 704 -18.38 17.97 -2.25
N ASP A 705 -17.15 18.46 -2.36
CA ASP A 705 -16.61 19.08 -3.57
C ASP A 705 -16.54 18.05 -4.73
N GLN A 706 -15.94 16.89 -4.47
CA GLN A 706 -15.83 15.81 -5.47
C GLN A 706 -17.19 15.30 -5.94
N ARG A 707 -18.14 15.12 -5.01
CA ARG A 707 -19.50 14.65 -5.31
C ARG A 707 -20.35 15.70 -6.01
N ALA A 708 -20.15 16.99 -5.71
CA ALA A 708 -20.95 18.09 -6.26
C ALA A 708 -20.85 18.17 -7.79
N VAL A 709 -19.68 17.84 -8.34
CA VAL A 709 -19.44 17.80 -9.79
C VAL A 709 -20.37 16.81 -10.50
N GLN A 710 -20.82 15.77 -9.81
CA GLN A 710 -21.69 14.72 -10.36
C GLN A 710 -23.18 15.10 -10.37
N LEU A 711 -23.53 16.27 -9.82
CA LEU A 711 -24.91 16.80 -9.81
C LEU A 711 -25.20 17.75 -10.98
N ILE A 712 -24.19 18.10 -11.79
CA ILE A 712 -24.20 19.25 -12.73
C ILE A 712 -24.29 18.84 -14.22
#